data_AF-A0AA38HNK8-F1
#
_entry.id   AF-A0AA38HNK8-F1
#
_cell.length_a   1.000
_cell.length_b   1.000
_cell.length_c   1.000
_cell.angle_alpha   90.00
_cell.angle_beta   90.00
_cell.angle_gamma   90.00
#
_symmetry.space_group_name_H-M   'P 1'
#
loop_
_entity.id
_entity.type
_entity.pdbx_description
1 polymer ?
#
loop_
_entity_poly.entity_id
_entity_poly.type
_entity_poly.pdbx_seq_one_letter_code
_entity_poly.pdbx_strand_id
1 'polypeptide(L)'
;MTPKPSKYLPNSIRIPMNESTNMNEVRELFNVVKANNLKKIQDVISRNKEIVRYRYYDCDNQNIFMIACKDQDGMSGVKKETLKILMDALGEDFNKPSTNDHWDPLHYTALNANKEKMEAIIGRLNLEEVNSLVYCSKDVLEKYDVCCKQTVDTYSNNALNVLLKYGKRGDYDQFKACFELLVENGVSVNQQDSEQRSPLSFINKDDELKKIFNKVGTKDKSVNSGFKFGRMNSITELVRNTVVQTQDQANGLDGNDEKFSSCTLLQLYCAKGLHDCVEYILNKGASPNRVISKNPTPPIIIAILEDHESIVKLFLNRNVPLPDEILLTLFKLCTQKDVGPITKYVKMICNHLRRNEKQHLQFYVTTTDEFDRTPLHYAVLLGCPDVTLTLLSFGASLIDKDNFGNVPLRSIEATVLEKFFDNCIKRDNGQKNDESNFSLKIDYKSLVTKNEDSPEGEFLAYLTQETRLNHLIIHPLVLTFLALKWQKIKKIVYLDLVLYAISYVCLVVYGAFFANMIKTPSLVVLIPFGILLFRTTVQLTIFKIDYLKSLNNIIDLFLIGGIIYIIAAGWFPCLQNRNLLVAYSVILLTSTLGIFQHMRHFSFFTIKVIMFEEITINFFHYIAFYMFPILAFAFCFFMLSENKKGMFFEFIYATMVMFAGDTENNFPSVKFKTNPIFGHVIYLVFVVLIVIILHNILIGLAVSDLQQVQKQAEFIDKKERSKFVTKIEHVCYTKSKHSEFRKLKKMARVFRESRVLGVQSENGRYVKVEEIETEEDEKKDRDGRGYRVLHDRQVLKTLQEVSKNMYMRDREVENPYTIKSLHEKFGRMEALMLQGMKISKRTESDNRATIL
;
A
#
# COMPACT_ATOMS: atom_id res chain seq x y z
N MET A 1 12.26 -5.66 -17.24
CA MET A 1 13.47 -6.47 -17.50
C MET A 1 14.61 -5.83 -16.73
N THR A 2 14.78 -6.16 -15.45
CA THR A 2 15.66 -7.22 -14.92
C THR A 2 15.01 -7.93 -13.72
N PRO A 3 15.14 -9.26 -13.56
CA PRO A 3 14.73 -9.98 -12.35
C PRO A 3 15.94 -10.45 -11.53
N LYS A 4 15.92 -10.25 -10.19
CA LYS A 4 16.73 -10.97 -9.16
C LYS A 4 16.57 -10.29 -7.79
N PRO A 5 16.68 -11.03 -6.67
CA PRO A 5 15.91 -12.19 -6.25
C PRO A 5 15.20 -11.94 -4.90
N SER A 6 14.14 -12.70 -4.62
CA SER A 6 13.42 -12.75 -3.35
C SER A 6 14.31 -13.28 -2.22
N LYS A 7 14.64 -12.45 -1.23
CA LYS A 7 15.19 -12.87 0.07
C LYS A 7 14.05 -12.88 1.09
N TYR A 8 13.54 -14.07 1.40
CA TYR A 8 12.76 -14.34 2.60
C TYR A 8 13.74 -14.58 3.77
N LEU A 9 13.66 -13.78 4.83
CA LEU A 9 14.25 -14.08 6.15
C LEU A 9 13.16 -14.69 7.04
N PRO A 10 13.53 -15.65 7.91
CA PRO A 10 13.05 -15.55 9.29
C PRO A 10 14.15 -15.74 10.34
N ASN A 11 14.09 -14.86 11.35
CA ASN A 11 14.54 -14.98 12.74
C ASN A 11 15.94 -15.53 13.06
N SER A 12 16.84 -14.59 13.38
CA SER A 12 18.01 -14.81 14.23
C SER A 12 17.69 -14.45 15.69
N ILE A 13 17.95 -15.40 16.60
CA ILE A 13 18.04 -15.19 18.05
C ILE A 13 19.09 -14.08 18.31
N ARG A 14 18.73 -13.09 19.14
CA ARG A 14 19.61 -12.01 19.58
C ARG A 14 20.91 -12.56 20.19
N ILE A 15 22.05 -12.21 19.62
CA ILE A 15 23.35 -12.17 20.31
C ILE A 15 23.84 -10.72 20.20
N PRO A 16 24.20 -10.04 21.30
CA PRO A 16 24.59 -8.63 21.27
C PRO A 16 25.94 -8.40 20.54
N MET A 17 26.04 -7.20 19.96
CA MET A 17 26.99 -6.75 18.93
C MET A 17 28.50 -6.81 19.27
N ASN A 18 29.26 -7.30 18.28
CA ASN A 18 30.37 -6.57 17.63
C ASN A 18 30.41 -7.04 16.15
N GLU A 19 29.77 -6.29 15.24
CA GLU A 19 29.33 -6.80 13.91
C GLU A 19 30.41 -6.95 12.83
N SER A 20 31.56 -6.26 12.91
CA SER A 20 32.58 -6.30 11.84
C SER A 20 33.61 -7.42 12.00
N THR A 21 33.99 -7.75 13.24
CA THR A 21 34.95 -8.83 13.54
C THR A 21 34.33 -10.21 13.36
N ASN A 22 33.05 -10.38 13.75
CA ASN A 22 32.36 -11.67 13.64
C ASN A 22 32.06 -12.09 12.19
N MET A 23 31.74 -11.16 11.27
CA MET A 23 31.45 -11.53 9.88
C MET A 23 32.71 -11.97 9.11
N ASN A 24 33.87 -11.41 9.44
CA ASN A 24 35.15 -11.86 8.89
C ASN A 24 35.50 -13.27 9.38
N GLU A 25 35.30 -13.55 10.67
CA GLU A 25 35.53 -14.88 11.25
C GLU A 25 34.54 -15.93 10.71
N VAL A 26 33.28 -15.57 10.48
CA VAL A 26 32.27 -16.46 9.84
C VAL A 26 32.71 -16.80 8.41
N ARG A 27 33.15 -15.80 7.64
CA ARG A 27 33.63 -16.01 6.27
C ARG A 27 34.96 -16.79 6.24
N GLU A 28 35.83 -16.55 7.22
CA GLU A 28 37.06 -17.31 7.43
C GLU A 28 36.73 -18.77 7.71
N LEU A 29 35.81 -19.06 8.65
CA LEU A 29 35.40 -20.43 8.97
C LEU A 29 34.86 -21.15 7.72
N PHE A 30 34.00 -20.50 6.93
CA PHE A 30 33.47 -21.09 5.70
C PHE A 30 34.59 -21.50 4.72
N ASN A 31 35.54 -20.61 4.48
CA ASN A 31 36.66 -20.89 3.56
C ASN A 31 37.61 -21.96 4.11
N VAL A 32 37.87 -21.95 5.42
CA VAL A 32 38.78 -22.90 6.06
C VAL A 32 38.16 -24.30 6.12
N VAL A 33 36.85 -24.41 6.38
CA VAL A 33 36.09 -25.67 6.29
C VAL A 33 36.13 -26.22 4.87
N LYS A 34 35.92 -25.37 3.86
CA LYS A 34 36.04 -25.74 2.44
C LYS A 34 37.43 -26.26 2.08
N ALA A 35 38.48 -25.73 2.70
CA ALA A 35 39.86 -26.13 2.47
C ALA A 35 40.33 -27.34 3.33
N ASN A 36 39.48 -27.88 4.22
CA ASN A 36 39.83 -28.97 5.16
C ASN A 36 41.04 -28.71 6.05
N ASN A 37 41.31 -27.46 6.43
CA ASN A 37 42.46 -27.13 7.27
C ASN A 37 42.14 -27.32 8.76
N LEU A 38 42.25 -28.55 9.26
CA LEU A 38 41.86 -28.96 10.61
C LEU A 38 42.41 -28.06 11.72
N LYS A 39 43.69 -27.65 11.64
CA LYS A 39 44.34 -26.79 12.65
C LYS A 39 43.68 -25.40 12.71
N LYS A 40 43.50 -24.77 11.54
CA LYS A 40 42.85 -23.45 11.48
C LYS A 40 41.38 -23.50 11.89
N ILE A 41 40.67 -24.60 11.61
CA ILE A 41 39.29 -24.79 12.08
C ILE A 41 39.24 -24.82 13.60
N GLN A 42 40.12 -25.60 14.24
CA GLN A 42 40.23 -25.65 15.69
C GLN A 42 40.62 -24.29 16.29
N ASP A 43 41.54 -23.56 15.65
CA ASP A 43 41.93 -22.22 16.08
C ASP A 43 40.74 -21.25 16.04
N VAL A 44 39.97 -21.21 14.95
CA VAL A 44 38.79 -20.32 14.81
C VAL A 44 37.70 -20.70 15.82
N ILE A 45 37.41 -22.00 15.98
CA ILE A 45 36.40 -22.48 16.94
C ILE A 45 36.83 -22.22 18.39
N SER A 46 38.12 -22.33 18.70
CA SER A 46 38.63 -22.06 20.05
C SER A 46 38.53 -20.59 20.44
N ARG A 47 38.62 -19.66 19.46
CA ARG A 47 38.37 -18.23 19.67
C ARG A 47 36.91 -17.93 19.94
N ASN A 48 36.00 -18.58 19.21
CA ASN A 48 34.56 -18.37 19.36
C ASN A 48 33.76 -19.64 19.03
N LYS A 49 33.30 -20.37 20.06
CA LYS A 49 32.53 -21.61 19.88
C LYS A 49 31.14 -21.39 19.28
N GLU A 50 30.50 -20.25 19.57
CA GLU A 50 29.15 -19.95 19.08
C GLU A 50 29.10 -19.66 17.58
N ILE A 51 30.25 -19.41 16.94
CA ILE A 51 30.33 -19.14 15.51
C ILE A 51 29.88 -20.34 14.65
N VAL A 52 29.98 -21.56 15.18
CA VAL A 52 29.55 -22.79 14.49
C VAL A 52 28.02 -22.88 14.40
N ARG A 53 27.31 -22.23 15.33
CA ARG A 53 25.84 -22.11 15.32
C ARG A 53 25.34 -20.97 14.42
N TYR A 54 26.23 -20.15 13.86
CA TYR A 54 25.87 -19.10 12.92
C TYR A 54 25.20 -19.70 11.68
N ARG A 55 24.11 -19.07 11.23
CA ARG A 55 23.34 -19.48 10.05
C ARG A 55 23.69 -18.64 8.84
N TYR A 56 24.12 -19.29 7.76
CA TYR A 56 24.55 -18.63 6.53
C TYR A 56 23.34 -18.34 5.64
N TYR A 57 22.96 -17.06 5.51
CA TYR A 57 21.80 -16.64 4.72
C TYR A 57 21.90 -17.02 3.24
N ASP A 58 23.10 -16.97 2.65
CA ASP A 58 23.30 -17.31 1.25
C ASP A 58 23.28 -18.83 1.00
N CYS A 59 23.31 -19.65 2.07
CA CYS A 59 23.30 -21.11 2.04
C CYS A 59 22.11 -21.65 2.86
N ASP A 60 20.89 -21.26 2.49
CA ASP A 60 19.63 -21.75 3.06
C ASP A 60 19.42 -21.49 4.58
N ASN A 61 20.07 -20.48 5.15
CA ASN A 61 19.98 -20.18 6.59
C ASN A 61 20.40 -21.38 7.47
N GLN A 62 21.39 -22.16 7.02
CA GLN A 62 21.89 -23.33 7.73
C GLN A 62 23.21 -23.07 8.44
N ASN A 63 23.50 -23.88 9.45
CA ASN A 63 24.80 -23.84 10.11
C ASN A 63 25.89 -24.43 9.21
N ILE A 64 27.16 -24.12 9.49
CA ILE A 64 28.29 -24.58 8.66
C ILE A 64 28.38 -26.11 8.56
N PHE A 65 27.93 -26.82 9.61
CA PHE A 65 27.93 -28.28 9.64
C PHE A 65 26.92 -28.88 8.64
N MET A 66 25.69 -28.37 8.59
CA MET A 66 24.66 -28.79 7.66
C MET A 66 25.06 -28.49 6.21
N ILE A 67 25.67 -27.32 5.97
CA ILE A 67 26.22 -26.96 4.66
C ILE A 67 27.33 -27.94 4.25
N ALA A 68 28.22 -28.31 5.17
CA ALA A 68 29.25 -29.30 4.93
C ALA A 68 28.67 -30.70 4.62
N CYS A 69 27.47 -31.05 5.11
CA CYS A 69 26.80 -32.32 4.81
C CYS A 69 26.08 -32.35 3.44
N LYS A 70 25.71 -31.18 2.90
CA LYS A 70 24.92 -31.03 1.66
C LYS A 70 25.68 -31.24 0.35
N ASP A 71 27.01 -31.27 0.37
CA ASP A 71 27.90 -31.32 -0.83
C ASP A 71 27.67 -30.21 -1.88
N GLN A 72 26.82 -29.23 -1.60
CA GLN A 72 26.59 -28.03 -2.42
C GLN A 72 27.57 -26.89 -2.03
N ASP A 73 27.56 -25.78 -2.78
CA ASP A 73 28.42 -24.59 -2.56
C ASP A 73 29.95 -24.85 -2.59
N GLY A 74 30.35 -25.96 -3.23
CA GLY A 74 31.74 -26.40 -3.34
C GLY A 74 32.29 -27.07 -2.08
N MET A 75 31.41 -27.62 -1.22
CA MET A 75 31.77 -28.39 -0.01
C MET A 75 31.87 -29.91 -0.24
N SER A 76 31.83 -30.37 -1.49
CA SER A 76 31.96 -31.79 -1.86
C SER A 76 33.28 -32.42 -1.38
N GLY A 77 34.36 -31.62 -1.31
CA GLY A 77 35.67 -32.08 -0.87
C GLY A 77 35.87 -32.19 0.64
N VAL A 78 34.87 -31.87 1.47
CA VAL A 78 35.02 -31.86 2.94
C VAL A 78 35.22 -33.28 3.50
N LYS A 79 36.25 -33.48 4.33
CA LYS A 79 36.62 -34.79 4.90
C LYS A 79 35.90 -35.11 6.21
N LYS A 80 35.88 -36.40 6.58
CA LYS A 80 35.29 -36.89 7.83
C LYS A 80 35.87 -36.25 9.09
N GLU A 81 37.17 -35.95 9.13
CA GLU A 81 37.82 -35.34 10.29
C GLU A 81 37.31 -33.91 10.53
N THR A 82 37.05 -33.16 9.46
CA THR A 82 36.47 -31.82 9.53
C THR A 82 35.07 -31.85 10.15
N LEU A 83 34.23 -32.81 9.74
CA LEU A 83 32.90 -32.98 10.32
C LEU A 83 32.95 -33.35 11.80
N LYS A 84 33.87 -34.24 12.21
CA LYS A 84 34.04 -34.60 13.64
C LYS A 84 34.35 -33.38 14.51
N ILE A 85 35.24 -32.50 14.06
CA ILE A 85 35.59 -31.26 14.78
C ILE A 85 34.37 -30.33 14.90
N LEU A 86 33.58 -30.19 13.84
CA LEU A 86 32.36 -29.37 13.86
C LEU A 86 31.29 -29.98 14.77
N MET A 87 31.15 -31.31 14.79
CA MET A 87 30.25 -32.03 15.71
C MET A 87 30.67 -31.85 17.16
N ASP A 88 31.97 -31.93 17.46
CA ASP A 88 32.51 -31.66 18.81
C ASP A 88 32.19 -30.25 19.29
N ALA A 89 32.19 -29.28 18.38
CA ALA A 89 31.83 -27.90 18.70
C ALA A 89 30.32 -27.69 18.90
N LEU A 90 29.48 -28.45 18.19
CA LEU A 90 28.01 -28.35 18.27
C LEU A 90 27.41 -29.12 19.45
N GLY A 91 28.09 -30.13 19.99
CA GLY A 91 27.57 -30.93 21.10
C GLY A 91 26.30 -31.68 20.71
N GLU A 92 25.23 -31.59 21.51
CA GLU A 92 23.93 -32.24 21.24
C GLU A 92 23.13 -31.60 20.08
N ASP A 93 23.52 -30.41 19.60
CA ASP A 93 22.77 -29.67 18.58
C ASP A 93 23.03 -30.13 17.14
N PHE A 94 23.99 -31.03 16.92
CA PHE A 94 24.40 -31.41 15.55
C PHE A 94 23.30 -32.11 14.75
N ASN A 95 22.38 -32.80 15.42
CA ASN A 95 21.31 -33.58 14.79
C ASN A 95 19.99 -32.80 14.65
N LYS A 96 20.04 -31.46 14.71
CA LYS A 96 18.85 -30.62 14.48
C LYS A 96 18.52 -30.57 12.99
N PRO A 97 17.24 -30.74 12.60
CA PRO A 97 16.82 -30.63 11.21
C PRO A 97 17.03 -29.21 10.68
N SER A 98 17.23 -29.15 9.37
CA SER A 98 17.21 -27.89 8.61
C SER A 98 15.90 -27.13 8.80
N THR A 99 15.94 -25.81 8.95
CA THR A 99 14.72 -24.99 9.08
C THR A 99 13.91 -24.86 7.79
N ASN A 100 14.57 -24.93 6.63
CA ASN A 100 13.90 -24.74 5.34
C ASN A 100 13.46 -26.09 4.77
N ASP A 101 14.42 -27.01 4.64
CA ASP A 101 14.16 -28.30 4.02
C ASP A 101 13.65 -29.38 5.01
N HIS A 102 13.71 -29.15 6.33
CA HIS A 102 13.30 -30.10 7.40
C HIS A 102 14.07 -31.43 7.45
N TRP A 103 15.21 -31.52 6.77
CA TRP A 103 16.06 -32.72 6.72
C TRP A 103 17.16 -32.70 7.79
N ASP A 104 17.45 -33.88 8.35
CA ASP A 104 18.56 -34.10 9.28
C ASP A 104 19.89 -34.33 8.51
N PRO A 105 21.06 -34.14 9.16
CA PRO A 105 22.37 -34.33 8.52
C PRO A 105 22.53 -35.70 7.83
N LEU A 106 21.97 -36.75 8.44
CA LEU A 106 22.00 -38.11 7.90
C LEU A 106 21.25 -38.22 6.56
N HIS A 107 20.12 -37.51 6.41
CA HIS A 107 19.33 -37.52 5.18
C HIS A 107 20.06 -36.81 4.02
N TYR A 108 20.84 -35.75 4.29
CA TYR A 108 21.68 -35.11 3.28
C TYR A 108 22.83 -35.98 2.81
N THR A 109 23.53 -36.65 3.73
CA THR A 109 24.61 -37.58 3.36
C THR A 109 24.08 -38.80 2.59
N ALA A 110 22.86 -39.26 2.92
CA ALA A 110 22.15 -40.29 2.16
C ALA A 110 21.76 -39.84 0.75
N LEU A 111 21.30 -38.60 0.57
CA LEU A 111 20.98 -38.06 -0.76
C LEU A 111 22.21 -37.97 -1.68
N ASN A 112 23.35 -37.54 -1.11
CA ASN A 112 24.58 -37.41 -1.88
C ASN A 112 25.37 -38.73 -2.02
N ALA A 113 24.96 -39.79 -1.32
CA ALA A 113 25.65 -41.09 -1.29
C ALA A 113 27.13 -40.98 -0.87
N ASN A 114 27.46 -40.09 0.07
CA ASN A 114 28.83 -39.84 0.50
C ASN A 114 29.20 -40.64 1.76
N LYS A 115 29.96 -41.73 1.58
CA LYS A 115 30.32 -42.69 2.64
C LYS A 115 31.08 -42.04 3.79
N GLU A 116 32.12 -41.25 3.49
CA GLU A 116 33.02 -40.72 4.53
C GLU A 116 32.29 -39.78 5.48
N LYS A 117 31.36 -38.98 4.94
CA LYS A 117 30.54 -38.07 5.75
C LYS A 117 29.49 -38.82 6.56
N MET A 118 28.84 -39.81 5.94
CA MET A 118 27.85 -40.64 6.61
C MET A 118 28.47 -41.42 7.79
N GLU A 119 29.66 -42.00 7.61
CA GLU A 119 30.39 -42.71 8.66
C GLU A 119 30.73 -41.81 9.86
N ALA A 120 31.08 -40.55 9.61
CA ALA A 120 31.37 -39.57 10.67
C ALA A 120 30.15 -39.27 11.56
N ILE A 121 28.96 -39.22 10.94
CA ILE A 121 27.71 -38.87 11.61
C ILE A 121 27.12 -40.09 12.32
N ILE A 122 26.99 -41.23 11.63
CA ILE A 122 26.37 -42.45 12.17
C ILE A 122 27.08 -42.93 13.43
N GLY A 123 28.41 -42.82 13.50
CA GLY A 123 29.18 -43.27 14.66
C GLY A 123 28.89 -42.54 15.98
N ARG A 124 28.13 -41.44 15.95
CA ARG A 124 27.68 -40.70 17.15
C ARG A 124 26.17 -40.70 17.37
N LEU A 125 25.39 -41.26 16.44
CA LEU A 125 23.93 -41.30 16.56
C LEU A 125 23.48 -42.55 17.34
N ASN A 126 22.44 -42.39 18.14
CA ASN A 126 21.75 -43.51 18.77
C ASN A 126 20.80 -44.22 17.78
N LEU A 127 20.42 -45.46 18.06
CA LEU A 127 19.53 -46.29 17.23
C LEU A 127 18.19 -45.60 16.85
N GLU A 128 17.66 -44.76 17.74
CA GLU A 128 16.42 -44.00 17.47
C GLU A 128 16.67 -42.80 16.55
N GLU A 129 17.82 -42.12 16.67
CA GLU A 129 18.18 -40.95 15.87
C GLU A 129 18.54 -41.34 14.43
N VAL A 130 19.17 -42.52 14.27
CA VAL A 130 19.45 -43.16 12.97
C VAL A 130 18.15 -43.47 12.20
N ASN A 131 17.04 -43.68 12.91
CA ASN A 131 15.72 -43.97 12.35
C ASN A 131 14.78 -42.76 12.31
N SER A 132 15.33 -41.55 12.37
CA SER A 132 14.58 -40.29 12.20
C SER A 132 13.80 -40.25 10.88
N LEU A 133 12.60 -39.67 10.93
CA LEU A 133 11.68 -39.58 9.78
C LEU A 133 11.51 -38.15 9.31
N VAL A 134 11.70 -37.94 8.01
CA VAL A 134 11.73 -36.61 7.41
C VAL A 134 10.66 -36.45 6.32
N TYR A 135 10.20 -35.21 6.17
CA TYR A 135 9.33 -34.77 5.09
C TYR A 135 10.16 -34.48 3.83
N CYS A 136 9.82 -35.13 2.71
CA CYS A 136 10.44 -34.86 1.42
C CYS A 136 9.42 -34.16 0.51
N SER A 137 9.50 -32.83 0.45
CA SER A 137 8.75 -32.05 -0.53
C SER A 137 9.39 -32.09 -1.90
N LYS A 138 8.57 -31.92 -2.93
CA LYS A 138 8.96 -31.81 -4.31
C LYS A 138 9.89 -30.62 -4.55
N ASP A 139 9.60 -29.47 -3.94
CA ASP A 139 10.41 -28.25 -4.07
C ASP A 139 11.84 -28.46 -3.57
N VAL A 140 12.00 -29.22 -2.48
CA VAL A 140 13.32 -29.61 -1.97
C VAL A 140 14.01 -30.52 -2.98
N LEU A 141 13.34 -31.52 -3.54
CA LEU A 141 13.94 -32.44 -4.52
C LEU A 141 14.34 -31.75 -5.84
N GLU A 142 13.52 -30.81 -6.34
CA GLU A 142 13.84 -30.01 -7.53
C GLU A 142 15.09 -29.14 -7.30
N LYS A 143 15.26 -28.59 -6.09
CA LYS A 143 16.44 -27.80 -5.70
C LYS A 143 17.76 -28.60 -5.73
N TYR A 144 17.70 -29.92 -5.56
CA TYR A 144 18.88 -30.80 -5.57
C TYR A 144 19.14 -31.49 -6.92
N ASP A 145 18.45 -31.09 -7.98
CA ASP A 145 18.62 -31.60 -9.35
C ASP A 145 18.42 -33.14 -9.46
N VAL A 146 17.57 -33.69 -8.58
CA VAL A 146 17.26 -35.12 -8.58
C VAL A 146 16.19 -35.38 -9.63
N CYS A 147 16.53 -36.18 -10.65
CA CYS A 147 15.65 -36.48 -11.77
C CYS A 147 14.52 -37.44 -11.36
N CYS A 148 13.49 -36.93 -10.69
CA CYS A 148 12.36 -37.71 -10.21
C CYS A 148 11.21 -37.70 -11.24
N LYS A 149 10.81 -38.88 -11.73
CA LYS A 149 9.57 -39.08 -12.52
C LYS A 149 8.29 -39.08 -11.68
N GLN A 150 8.38 -38.99 -10.35
CA GLN A 150 7.23 -39.03 -9.44
C GLN A 150 6.84 -37.61 -9.00
N THR A 151 5.54 -37.32 -9.08
CA THR A 151 4.95 -35.96 -9.00
C THR A 151 4.36 -35.61 -7.62
N VAL A 152 4.64 -36.38 -6.56
CA VAL A 152 3.89 -36.30 -5.29
C VAL A 152 4.84 -36.24 -4.09
N ASP A 153 4.50 -35.41 -3.11
CA ASP A 153 5.22 -35.29 -1.84
C ASP A 153 5.14 -36.58 -1.01
N THR A 154 6.30 -36.99 -0.47
CA THR A 154 6.44 -38.22 0.31
C THR A 154 6.79 -37.90 1.77
N TYR A 155 5.98 -38.41 2.69
CA TYR A 155 6.15 -38.22 4.13
C TYR A 155 6.85 -39.45 4.74
N SER A 156 7.55 -39.21 5.85
CA SER A 156 8.10 -40.26 6.71
C SER A 156 9.16 -41.12 6.04
N ASN A 157 10.08 -40.51 5.29
CA ASN A 157 11.24 -41.23 4.76
C ASN A 157 12.33 -41.30 5.83
N ASN A 158 12.87 -42.49 6.08
CA ASN A 158 14.15 -42.63 6.77
C ASN A 158 15.31 -42.43 5.79
N ALA A 159 16.52 -42.26 6.31
CA ALA A 159 17.71 -42.04 5.49
C ALA A 159 17.93 -43.12 4.41
N LEU A 160 17.61 -44.39 4.70
CA LEU A 160 17.73 -45.48 3.73
C LEU A 160 16.71 -45.36 2.58
N ASN A 161 15.47 -44.97 2.86
CA ASN A 161 14.47 -44.67 1.83
C ASN A 161 14.90 -43.49 0.95
N VAL A 162 15.50 -42.46 1.53
CA VAL A 162 16.04 -41.31 0.77
C VAL A 162 17.18 -41.76 -0.14
N LEU A 163 18.15 -42.54 0.37
CA LEU A 163 19.25 -43.09 -0.43
C LEU A 163 18.71 -43.91 -1.61
N LEU A 164 17.82 -44.88 -1.36
CA LEU A 164 17.36 -45.81 -2.39
C LEU A 164 16.54 -45.14 -3.51
N LYS A 165 15.76 -44.10 -3.18
CA LYS A 165 14.91 -43.40 -4.15
C LYS A 165 15.60 -42.24 -4.84
N TYR A 166 16.36 -41.44 -4.09
CA TYR A 166 16.83 -40.12 -4.51
C TYR A 166 18.35 -40.00 -4.49
N GLY A 167 19.06 -41.00 -3.95
CA GLY A 167 20.51 -41.00 -3.85
C GLY A 167 21.19 -40.87 -5.20
N LYS A 168 22.25 -40.05 -5.27
CA LYS A 168 23.10 -39.93 -6.46
C LYS A 168 23.72 -41.28 -6.80
N ARG A 169 23.43 -41.80 -8.00
CA ARG A 169 23.97 -43.08 -8.52
C ARG A 169 25.28 -42.94 -9.30
N GLY A 170 25.89 -41.75 -9.30
CA GLY A 170 27.08 -41.47 -10.12
C GLY A 170 28.29 -42.36 -9.76
N ASP A 171 28.55 -42.55 -8.47
CA ASP A 171 29.58 -43.46 -7.95
C ASP A 171 28.87 -44.62 -7.22
N TYR A 172 28.71 -45.74 -7.93
CA TYR A 172 27.94 -46.88 -7.44
C TYR A 172 28.61 -47.57 -6.24
N ASP A 173 29.94 -47.49 -6.12
CA ASP A 173 30.69 -48.08 -5.01
C ASP A 173 30.45 -47.29 -3.73
N GLN A 174 30.40 -45.96 -3.80
CA GLN A 174 30.03 -45.12 -2.65
C GLN A 174 28.58 -45.30 -2.25
N PHE A 175 27.67 -45.40 -3.23
CA PHE A 175 26.25 -45.70 -2.98
C PHE A 175 26.08 -47.02 -2.22
N LYS A 176 26.76 -48.07 -2.67
CA LYS A 176 26.77 -49.38 -2.03
C LYS A 176 27.36 -49.32 -0.63
N ALA A 177 28.47 -48.62 -0.44
CA ALA A 177 29.09 -48.50 0.87
C ALA A 177 28.23 -47.71 1.87
N CYS A 178 27.47 -46.70 1.42
CA CYS A 178 26.48 -46.02 2.25
C CYS A 178 25.32 -46.94 2.62
N PHE A 179 24.86 -47.76 1.67
CA PHE A 179 23.83 -48.76 1.91
C PHE A 179 24.28 -49.78 2.97
N GLU A 180 25.50 -50.32 2.86
CA GLU A 180 26.09 -51.24 3.84
C GLU A 180 26.16 -50.59 5.23
N LEU A 181 26.67 -49.36 5.32
CA LEU A 181 26.77 -48.63 6.59
C LEU A 181 25.42 -48.40 7.27
N LEU A 182 24.38 -48.00 6.53
CA LEU A 182 23.05 -47.78 7.08
C LEU A 182 22.42 -49.08 7.59
N VAL A 183 22.61 -50.19 6.87
CA VAL A 183 22.09 -51.51 7.27
C VAL A 183 22.84 -52.06 8.48
N GLU A 184 24.17 -51.95 8.53
CA GLU A 184 24.99 -52.37 9.68
C GLU A 184 24.63 -51.62 10.97
N ASN A 185 24.28 -50.34 10.87
CA ASN A 185 23.94 -49.50 12.02
C ASN A 185 22.45 -49.53 12.40
N GLY A 186 21.68 -50.47 11.83
CA GLY A 186 20.32 -50.77 12.29
C GLY A 186 19.24 -49.79 11.81
N VAL A 187 19.41 -49.18 10.63
CA VAL A 187 18.30 -48.47 9.98
C VAL A 187 17.20 -49.47 9.61
N SER A 188 15.95 -49.14 9.97
CA SER A 188 14.79 -49.99 9.73
C SER A 188 14.54 -50.17 8.23
N VAL A 189 14.78 -51.37 7.73
CA VAL A 189 14.51 -51.76 6.33
C VAL A 189 13.03 -51.99 6.04
N ASN A 190 12.23 -52.19 7.09
CA ASN A 190 10.80 -52.45 6.99
C ASN A 190 9.96 -51.16 7.15
N GLN A 191 10.58 -50.03 7.48
CA GLN A 191 9.89 -48.76 7.64
C GLN A 191 9.23 -48.34 6.31
N GLN A 192 7.91 -48.23 6.30
CA GLN A 192 7.19 -47.80 5.11
C GLN A 192 7.12 -46.27 5.03
N ASP A 193 7.24 -45.73 3.82
CA ASP A 193 6.94 -44.33 3.51
C ASP A 193 5.42 -44.08 3.41
N SER A 194 5.04 -42.84 3.11
CA SER A 194 3.63 -42.48 2.84
C SER A 194 2.99 -43.18 1.63
N GLU A 195 3.76 -43.90 0.80
CA GLU A 195 3.30 -44.69 -0.34
C GLU A 195 3.35 -46.21 -0.08
N GLN A 196 3.55 -46.62 1.18
CA GLN A 196 3.64 -48.03 1.60
C GLN A 196 4.85 -48.80 1.00
N ARG A 197 5.84 -48.07 0.52
CA ARG A 197 7.10 -48.62 0.00
C ARG A 197 8.11 -48.64 1.13
N SER A 198 8.52 -49.84 1.53
CA SER A 198 9.65 -50.02 2.46
C SER A 198 10.97 -50.03 1.71
N PRO A 199 12.10 -49.70 2.37
CA PRO A 199 13.43 -49.90 1.81
C PRO A 199 13.60 -51.33 1.28
N LEU A 200 13.08 -52.33 2.01
CA LEU A 200 13.10 -53.73 1.61
C LEU A 200 12.42 -53.98 0.25
N SER A 201 11.37 -53.24 -0.09
CA SER A 201 10.70 -53.34 -1.40
C SER A 201 11.60 -52.88 -2.55
N PHE A 202 12.46 -51.89 -2.32
CA PHE A 202 13.44 -51.40 -3.29
C PHE A 202 14.65 -52.32 -3.35
N ILE A 203 15.12 -52.82 -2.20
CA ILE A 203 16.22 -53.80 -2.10
C ILE A 203 15.87 -55.08 -2.86
N ASN A 204 14.63 -55.58 -2.73
CA ASN A 204 14.20 -56.80 -3.41
C ASN A 204 14.07 -56.67 -4.94
N LYS A 205 13.99 -55.45 -5.46
CA LYS A 205 13.97 -55.19 -6.92
C LYS A 205 15.37 -55.16 -7.52
N ASP A 206 16.41 -55.05 -6.71
CA ASP A 206 17.79 -54.93 -7.14
C ASP A 206 18.61 -56.13 -6.62
N ASP A 207 18.96 -57.04 -7.53
CA ASP A 207 19.63 -58.31 -7.19
C ASP A 207 20.99 -58.10 -6.53
N GLU A 208 21.68 -57.00 -6.81
CA GLU A 208 22.97 -56.64 -6.20
C GLU A 208 22.76 -56.23 -4.74
N LEU A 209 21.83 -55.28 -4.48
CA LEU A 209 21.50 -54.82 -3.14
C LEU A 209 20.95 -55.95 -2.27
N LYS A 210 20.18 -56.86 -2.87
CA LYS A 210 19.66 -58.06 -2.19
C LYS A 210 20.77 -59.01 -1.73
N LYS A 211 21.80 -59.23 -2.57
CA LYS A 211 22.98 -60.04 -2.17
C LYS A 211 23.74 -59.38 -1.03
N ILE A 212 23.89 -58.06 -1.06
CA ILE A 212 24.58 -57.28 -0.02
C ILE A 212 23.79 -57.35 1.29
N PHE A 213 22.49 -57.09 1.24
CA PHE A 213 21.60 -57.19 2.39
C PHE A 213 21.66 -58.58 3.06
N ASN A 214 21.63 -59.65 2.27
CA ASN A 214 21.71 -61.02 2.78
C ASN A 214 23.09 -61.36 3.39
N LYS A 215 24.18 -60.73 2.93
CA LYS A 215 25.52 -60.91 3.52
C LYS A 215 25.70 -60.12 4.82
N VAL A 216 25.16 -58.92 4.87
CA VAL A 216 25.32 -57.99 6.00
C VAL A 216 24.49 -58.43 7.22
N GLY A 217 23.48 -59.29 7.04
CA GLY A 217 22.87 -60.09 8.11
C GLY A 217 22.49 -59.27 9.34
N THR A 218 21.37 -58.55 9.29
CA THR A 218 20.92 -57.74 10.42
C THR A 218 20.69 -58.62 11.65
N LYS A 219 21.44 -58.40 12.74
CA LYS A 219 20.96 -58.77 14.07
C LYS A 219 19.61 -58.08 14.22
N ASP A 220 18.56 -58.87 14.31
CA ASP A 220 17.17 -58.42 14.42
C ASP A 220 17.02 -57.54 15.68
N LYS A 221 17.32 -56.25 15.54
CA LYS A 221 16.94 -55.20 16.46
C LYS A 221 15.90 -54.40 15.72
N SER A 222 14.72 -54.98 15.57
CA SER A 222 13.52 -54.23 15.23
C SER A 222 13.32 -53.18 16.33
N VAL A 223 13.88 -51.99 16.15
CA VAL A 223 13.40 -50.83 16.88
C VAL A 223 12.03 -50.59 16.28
N ASN A 224 10.98 -51.08 16.98
CA ASN A 224 9.66 -50.49 16.89
C ASN A 224 9.87 -49.03 17.32
N SER A 225 10.25 -48.15 16.39
CA SER A 225 9.88 -46.76 16.56
C SER A 225 8.36 -46.81 16.72
N GLY A 226 7.83 -46.15 17.75
CA GLY A 226 6.41 -46.24 18.13
C GLY A 226 5.43 -45.88 17.00
N PHE A 227 5.92 -45.45 15.84
CA PHE A 227 5.22 -45.28 14.58
C PHE A 227 4.96 -46.60 13.84
N LYS A 228 4.09 -47.45 14.38
CA LYS A 228 3.41 -48.50 13.59
C LYS A 228 2.37 -47.85 12.66
N PHE A 229 2.80 -47.35 11.51
CA PHE A 229 1.86 -47.13 10.39
C PHE A 229 1.53 -48.50 9.79
N GLY A 230 0.37 -49.07 10.17
CA GLY A 230 -0.28 -50.07 9.32
C GLY A 230 -0.70 -49.44 7.99
N ARG A 231 -1.14 -50.23 6.99
CA ARG A 231 -1.67 -49.70 5.71
C ARG A 231 -2.58 -48.48 5.95
N MET A 232 -2.67 -47.55 5.01
CA MET A 232 -3.64 -46.43 5.11
C MET A 232 -5.07 -46.94 5.41
N ASN A 233 -5.45 -48.09 4.83
CA ASN A 233 -6.69 -48.81 5.14
C ASN A 233 -6.72 -49.36 6.59
N SER A 234 -5.61 -49.90 7.06
CA SER A 234 -5.44 -50.32 8.45
C SER A 234 -5.45 -49.16 9.41
N ILE A 235 -5.09 -47.93 9.02
CA ILE A 235 -5.17 -46.72 9.86
C ILE A 235 -6.59 -46.19 9.90
N THR A 236 -7.32 -46.18 8.79
CA THR A 236 -8.77 -45.96 8.83
C THR A 236 -9.50 -46.99 9.68
N GLU A 237 -9.00 -48.23 9.72
CA GLU A 237 -9.54 -49.33 10.52
C GLU A 237 -9.06 -49.25 11.99
N LEU A 238 -7.81 -48.87 12.26
CA LEU A 238 -7.26 -48.62 13.60
C LEU A 238 -7.97 -47.42 14.23
N VAL A 239 -8.13 -46.33 13.49
CA VAL A 239 -8.79 -45.11 13.96
C VAL A 239 -10.27 -45.39 14.22
N ARG A 240 -10.96 -46.19 13.38
CA ARG A 240 -12.34 -46.66 13.66
C ARG A 240 -12.44 -47.62 14.85
N ASN A 241 -11.43 -48.46 15.09
CA ASN A 241 -11.44 -49.46 16.15
C ASN A 241 -10.86 -48.97 17.49
N THR A 242 -10.08 -47.88 17.49
CA THR A 242 -9.50 -47.30 18.72
C THR A 242 -10.53 -46.43 19.42
N VAL A 243 -11.01 -46.87 20.58
CA VAL A 243 -11.96 -46.12 21.42
C VAL A 243 -11.22 -45.01 22.16
N VAL A 244 -11.25 -43.80 21.60
CA VAL A 244 -10.75 -42.58 22.24
C VAL A 244 -11.89 -41.92 23.01
N GLN A 245 -11.71 -41.73 24.32
CA GLN A 245 -12.72 -41.12 25.21
C GLN A 245 -12.30 -39.74 25.73
N THR A 246 -11.02 -39.38 25.70
CA THR A 246 -10.52 -38.09 26.22
C THR A 246 -9.66 -37.32 25.20
N GLN A 247 -9.63 -35.99 25.33
CA GLN A 247 -8.85 -35.08 24.49
C GLN A 247 -7.33 -35.36 24.57
N ASP A 248 -6.83 -35.78 25.72
CA ASP A 248 -5.42 -36.17 25.90
C ASP A 248 -5.09 -37.48 25.17
N GLN A 249 -6.03 -38.42 25.06
CA GLN A 249 -5.86 -39.64 24.27
C GLN A 249 -5.89 -39.34 22.76
N ALA A 250 -6.72 -38.38 22.32
CA ALA A 250 -6.73 -37.92 20.93
C ALA A 250 -5.44 -37.19 20.55
N ASN A 251 -4.94 -36.33 21.44
CA ASN A 251 -3.65 -35.65 21.28
C ASN A 251 -2.47 -36.64 21.36
N GLY A 252 -2.57 -37.71 22.16
CA GLY A 252 -1.59 -38.79 22.20
C GLY A 252 -1.54 -39.63 20.92
N LEU A 253 -2.68 -39.83 20.25
CA LEU A 253 -2.79 -40.47 18.93
C LEU A 253 -2.25 -39.60 17.79
N ASP A 254 -2.30 -38.27 17.95
CA ASP A 254 -1.80 -37.29 16.98
C ASP A 254 -0.26 -37.20 16.92
N GLY A 255 0.43 -37.97 17.79
CA GLY A 255 1.89 -38.09 17.89
C GLY A 255 2.46 -37.33 19.10
N ASN A 256 3.11 -38.05 20.03
CA ASN A 256 3.73 -37.46 21.23
C ASN A 256 5.25 -37.21 21.10
N ASP A 257 5.93 -37.78 20.10
CA ASP A 257 7.40 -37.76 20.07
C ASP A 257 7.97 -36.68 19.13
N GLU A 258 8.06 -35.45 19.65
CA GLU A 258 8.66 -34.27 18.99
C GLU A 258 10.11 -34.49 18.52
N LYS A 259 10.82 -35.50 19.06
CA LYS A 259 12.19 -35.82 18.67
C LYS A 259 12.31 -36.47 17.28
N PHE A 260 11.33 -37.28 16.86
CA PHE A 260 11.55 -38.25 15.76
C PHE A 260 10.59 -38.11 14.56
N SER A 261 9.47 -37.40 14.67
CA SER A 261 8.53 -37.14 13.56
C SER A 261 8.51 -35.66 13.15
N SER A 262 8.30 -35.40 11.86
CA SER A 262 8.21 -34.06 11.27
C SER A 262 6.78 -33.52 11.12
N CYS A 263 5.74 -34.33 11.27
CA CYS A 263 4.33 -33.93 11.12
C CYS A 263 3.42 -34.66 12.12
N THR A 264 2.32 -34.01 12.54
CA THR A 264 1.23 -34.65 13.29
C THR A 264 0.35 -35.50 12.36
N LEU A 265 -0.44 -36.41 12.94
CA LEU A 265 -1.38 -37.24 12.20
C LEU A 265 -2.43 -36.37 11.47
N LEU A 266 -2.88 -35.30 12.13
CA LEU A 266 -3.82 -34.32 11.57
C LEU A 266 -3.20 -33.52 10.40
N GLN A 267 -1.95 -33.07 10.52
CA GLN A 267 -1.22 -32.42 9.42
C GLN A 267 -1.11 -33.35 8.20
N LEU A 268 -0.82 -34.64 8.43
CA LEU A 268 -0.72 -35.65 7.36
C LEU A 268 -2.07 -35.90 6.67
N TYR A 269 -3.16 -36.01 7.43
CA TYR A 269 -4.50 -36.20 6.85
C TYR A 269 -4.97 -35.00 6.05
N CYS A 270 -4.61 -33.79 6.50
CA CYS A 270 -4.87 -32.55 5.76
C CYS A 270 -4.10 -32.50 4.44
N ALA A 271 -2.81 -32.89 4.43
CA ALA A 271 -2.01 -32.94 3.21
C ALA A 271 -2.55 -33.95 2.18
N LYS A 272 -3.05 -35.11 2.64
CA LYS A 272 -3.55 -36.18 1.76
C LYS A 272 -5.01 -36.02 1.33
N GLY A 273 -5.74 -35.01 1.82
CA GLY A 273 -7.13 -34.79 1.43
C GLY A 273 -8.14 -35.78 2.06
N LEU A 274 -7.79 -36.42 3.19
CA LEU A 274 -8.61 -37.46 3.82
C LEU A 274 -9.72 -36.88 4.72
N HIS A 275 -10.79 -36.39 4.10
CA HIS A 275 -11.91 -35.74 4.79
C HIS A 275 -12.46 -36.52 6.00
N ASP A 276 -12.81 -37.80 5.82
CA ASP A 276 -13.45 -38.61 6.87
C ASP A 276 -12.53 -38.85 8.07
N CYS A 277 -11.21 -38.93 7.83
CA CYS A 277 -10.21 -39.10 8.87
C CYS A 277 -10.01 -37.81 9.67
N VAL A 278 -9.97 -36.67 8.97
CA VAL A 278 -9.92 -35.34 9.61
C VAL A 278 -11.17 -35.12 10.45
N GLU A 279 -12.35 -35.45 9.91
CA GLU A 279 -13.61 -35.35 10.64
C GLU A 279 -13.61 -36.20 11.91
N TYR A 280 -13.16 -37.45 11.81
CA TYR A 280 -13.11 -38.35 12.95
C TYR A 280 -12.14 -37.89 14.03
N ILE A 281 -10.93 -37.46 13.67
CA ILE A 281 -9.94 -36.99 14.64
C ILE A 281 -10.39 -35.71 15.34
N LEU A 282 -11.03 -34.79 14.62
CA LEU A 282 -11.63 -33.59 15.22
C LEU A 282 -12.82 -33.94 16.13
N ASN A 283 -13.65 -34.93 15.76
CA ASN A 283 -14.72 -35.45 16.63
C ASN A 283 -14.19 -36.03 17.96
N LYS A 284 -12.96 -36.52 17.99
CA LYS A 284 -12.32 -37.06 19.19
C LYS A 284 -11.63 -36.00 20.06
N GLY A 285 -11.67 -34.72 19.66
CA GLY A 285 -11.12 -33.61 20.45
C GLY A 285 -9.64 -33.29 20.17
N ALA A 286 -9.06 -33.78 19.07
CA ALA A 286 -7.70 -33.43 18.71
C ALA A 286 -7.55 -31.91 18.51
N SER A 287 -6.42 -31.37 18.96
CA SER A 287 -6.14 -29.94 18.88
C SER A 287 -5.90 -29.50 17.42
N PRO A 288 -6.72 -28.57 16.88
CA PRO A 288 -6.74 -28.23 15.45
C PRO A 288 -5.56 -27.39 14.99
N ASN A 289 -4.93 -26.67 15.91
CA ASN A 289 -3.81 -25.75 15.65
C ASN A 289 -2.48 -26.29 16.18
N ARG A 290 -2.42 -27.56 16.60
CA ARG A 290 -1.18 -28.15 17.09
C ARG A 290 -0.20 -28.28 15.92
N VAL A 291 1.01 -27.80 16.15
CA VAL A 291 2.14 -27.84 15.21
C VAL A 291 3.35 -28.43 15.90
N ILE A 292 4.27 -29.04 15.14
CA ILE A 292 5.51 -29.63 15.66
C ILE A 292 6.65 -28.64 15.42
N SER A 293 7.68 -28.64 16.28
CA SER A 293 8.91 -27.85 16.09
C SER A 293 9.57 -28.05 14.71
N LYS A 294 9.43 -29.26 14.14
CA LYS A 294 9.89 -29.63 12.79
C LYS A 294 8.95 -29.20 11.66
N ASN A 295 7.69 -28.85 11.90
CA ASN A 295 6.80 -28.26 10.90
C ASN A 295 5.82 -27.28 11.57
N PRO A 296 6.13 -25.97 11.56
CA PRO A 296 5.32 -24.95 12.23
C PRO A 296 4.05 -24.59 11.45
N THR A 297 3.76 -25.21 10.30
CA THR A 297 2.58 -24.88 9.50
C THR A 297 1.30 -25.48 10.10
N PRO A 298 0.27 -24.67 10.39
CA PRO A 298 -1.01 -25.17 10.89
C PRO A 298 -1.70 -26.13 9.90
N PRO A 299 -2.41 -27.18 10.38
CA PRO A 299 -3.09 -28.16 9.53
C PRO A 299 -4.05 -27.55 8.49
N ILE A 300 -4.79 -26.51 8.88
CA ILE A 300 -5.71 -25.79 7.97
C ILE A 300 -4.97 -25.11 6.81
N ILE A 301 -3.75 -24.61 7.04
CA ILE A 301 -2.94 -23.96 6.00
C ILE A 301 -2.43 -25.00 5.01
N ILE A 302 -2.01 -26.18 5.48
CA ILE A 302 -1.61 -27.30 4.63
C ILE A 302 -2.78 -27.71 3.72
N ALA A 303 -4.00 -27.82 4.25
CA ALA A 303 -5.19 -28.13 3.45
C ALA A 303 -5.49 -27.06 2.38
N ILE A 304 -5.17 -25.79 2.65
CA ILE A 304 -5.35 -24.69 1.69
C ILE A 304 -4.29 -24.73 0.59
N LEU A 305 -3.03 -24.98 0.93
CA LEU A 305 -1.92 -25.09 -0.03
C LEU A 305 -2.14 -26.25 -1.01
N GLU A 306 -2.66 -27.38 -0.51
CA GLU A 306 -2.98 -28.56 -1.31
C GLU A 306 -4.36 -28.53 -2.00
N ASP A 307 -5.08 -27.39 -1.92
CA ASP A 307 -6.41 -27.16 -2.53
C ASP A 307 -7.54 -28.12 -2.10
N HIS A 308 -7.53 -28.58 -0.84
CA HIS A 308 -8.55 -29.48 -0.29
C HIS A 308 -9.75 -28.73 0.30
N GLU A 309 -10.65 -28.23 -0.57
CA GLU A 309 -11.80 -27.40 -0.18
C GLU A 309 -12.73 -28.05 0.85
N SER A 310 -12.95 -29.37 0.75
CA SER A 310 -13.83 -30.12 1.66
C SER A 310 -13.33 -30.07 3.11
N ILE A 311 -12.02 -30.21 3.30
CA ILE A 311 -11.36 -30.15 4.60
C ILE A 311 -11.44 -28.72 5.16
N VAL A 312 -11.16 -27.70 4.34
CA VAL A 312 -11.25 -26.30 4.76
C VAL A 312 -12.67 -25.93 5.20
N LYS A 313 -13.70 -26.37 4.45
CA LYS A 313 -15.10 -26.20 4.85
C LYS A 313 -15.41 -26.89 6.17
N LEU A 314 -14.84 -28.08 6.42
CA LEU A 314 -15.04 -28.80 7.68
C LEU A 314 -14.42 -28.05 8.87
N PHE A 315 -13.21 -27.53 8.72
CA PHE A 315 -12.57 -26.69 9.75
C PHE A 315 -13.37 -25.42 10.03
N LEU A 316 -13.88 -24.75 8.98
CA LEU A 316 -14.70 -23.55 9.13
C LEU A 316 -16.05 -23.88 9.80
N ASN A 317 -16.82 -24.84 9.28
CA ASN A 317 -18.16 -25.17 9.78
C ASN A 317 -18.20 -25.58 11.27
N ARG A 318 -17.10 -26.09 11.82
CA ARG A 318 -16.99 -26.49 13.23
C ARG A 318 -16.58 -25.38 14.19
N ASN A 319 -16.43 -24.13 13.72
CA ASN A 319 -15.93 -22.99 14.53
C ASN A 319 -14.65 -23.31 15.28
N VAL A 320 -13.77 -24.04 14.61
CA VAL A 320 -12.45 -24.36 15.13
C VAL A 320 -11.68 -23.04 15.28
N PRO A 321 -11.01 -22.79 16.44
CA PRO A 321 -10.23 -21.55 16.61
C PRO A 321 -9.19 -21.47 15.49
N LEU A 322 -9.18 -20.38 14.74
CA LEU A 322 -8.22 -20.20 13.66
C LEU A 322 -6.89 -19.69 14.23
N PRO A 323 -5.73 -20.08 13.66
CA PRO A 323 -4.43 -19.53 14.06
C PRO A 323 -4.41 -18.00 13.95
N ASP A 324 -3.90 -17.33 14.97
CA ASP A 324 -3.85 -15.85 15.09
C ASP A 324 -3.22 -15.17 13.85
N GLU A 325 -2.25 -15.82 13.21
CA GLU A 325 -1.54 -15.33 12.03
C GLU A 325 -1.94 -16.03 10.73
N ILE A 326 -3.14 -16.63 10.64
CA ILE A 326 -3.53 -17.44 9.47
C ILE A 326 -3.40 -16.68 8.13
N LEU A 327 -3.84 -15.42 8.07
CA LEU A 327 -3.76 -14.61 6.86
C LEU A 327 -2.30 -14.28 6.50
N LEU A 328 -1.49 -13.86 7.47
CA LEU A 328 -0.07 -13.55 7.25
C LEU A 328 0.71 -14.79 6.81
N THR A 329 0.47 -15.92 7.46
CA THR A 329 1.14 -17.19 7.16
C THR A 329 0.75 -17.69 5.76
N LEU A 330 -0.54 -17.58 5.40
CA LEU A 330 -1.00 -17.85 4.04
C LEU A 330 -0.24 -16.97 3.05
N PHE A 331 -0.29 -15.65 3.21
CA PHE A 331 0.37 -14.72 2.29
C PHE A 331 1.89 -14.88 2.20
N LYS A 332 2.57 -15.26 3.29
CA LYS A 332 4.02 -15.52 3.29
C LYS A 332 4.38 -16.76 2.47
N LEU A 333 3.58 -17.82 2.57
CA LEU A 333 3.80 -19.09 1.86
C LEU A 333 3.34 -19.06 0.40
N CYS A 334 2.51 -18.07 0.02
CA CYS A 334 2.05 -17.90 -1.36
C CYS A 334 3.19 -17.47 -2.30
N THR A 335 3.36 -18.18 -3.42
CA THR A 335 4.14 -17.68 -4.55
C THR A 335 3.22 -17.01 -5.59
N GLN A 336 3.78 -16.19 -6.51
CA GLN A 336 2.98 -15.52 -7.56
C GLN A 336 2.18 -16.48 -8.45
N LYS A 337 2.48 -17.78 -8.47
CA LYS A 337 1.78 -18.78 -9.30
C LYS A 337 0.48 -19.31 -8.66
N ASP A 338 0.33 -19.22 -7.34
CA ASP A 338 -0.76 -19.88 -6.58
C ASP A 338 -1.92 -18.92 -6.21
N VAL A 339 -1.95 -17.74 -6.82
CA VAL A 339 -2.86 -16.63 -6.46
C VAL A 339 -4.35 -17.00 -6.57
N GLY A 340 -4.71 -17.89 -7.51
CA GLY A 340 -6.10 -18.28 -7.78
C GLY A 340 -6.78 -19.01 -6.61
N PRO A 341 -6.29 -20.19 -6.20
CA PRO A 341 -6.83 -20.95 -5.07
C PRO A 341 -6.87 -20.12 -3.78
N ILE A 342 -5.79 -19.40 -3.47
CA ILE A 342 -5.69 -18.57 -2.26
C ILE A 342 -6.75 -17.47 -2.23
N THR A 343 -7.05 -16.82 -3.36
CA THR A 343 -8.11 -15.79 -3.42
C THR A 343 -9.47 -16.36 -2.99
N LYS A 344 -9.78 -17.59 -3.41
CA LYS A 344 -11.01 -18.28 -3.04
C LYS A 344 -11.04 -18.59 -1.54
N TYR A 345 -9.95 -19.14 -0.99
CA TYR A 345 -9.87 -19.51 0.42
C TYR A 345 -9.86 -18.30 1.36
N VAL A 346 -9.13 -17.22 1.03
CA VAL A 346 -9.16 -15.98 1.82
C VAL A 346 -10.57 -15.40 1.86
N LYS A 347 -11.28 -15.36 0.72
CA LYS A 347 -12.70 -14.95 0.70
C LYS A 347 -13.57 -15.85 1.60
N MET A 348 -13.37 -17.16 1.56
CA MET A 348 -14.13 -18.11 2.40
C MET A 348 -13.86 -17.89 3.89
N ILE A 349 -12.60 -17.78 4.29
CA ILE A 349 -12.19 -17.55 5.68
C ILE A 349 -12.73 -16.21 6.18
N CYS A 350 -12.56 -15.13 5.43
CA CYS A 350 -13.04 -13.83 5.87
C CYS A 350 -14.58 -13.75 5.93
N ASN A 351 -15.29 -14.42 5.01
CA ASN A 351 -16.75 -14.53 5.08
C ASN A 351 -17.23 -15.34 6.29
N HIS A 352 -16.49 -16.39 6.65
CA HIS A 352 -16.75 -17.18 7.86
C HIS A 352 -16.54 -16.34 9.13
N LEU A 353 -15.38 -15.68 9.24
CA LEU A 353 -15.05 -14.76 10.33
C LEU A 353 -16.09 -13.63 10.48
N ARG A 354 -16.61 -13.10 9.37
CA ARG A 354 -17.70 -12.09 9.39
C ARG A 354 -18.97 -12.59 10.07
N ARG A 355 -19.32 -13.87 9.88
CA ARG A 355 -20.55 -14.46 10.40
C ARG A 355 -20.43 -14.84 11.87
N ASN A 356 -19.29 -15.41 12.26
CA ASN A 356 -19.16 -16.10 13.55
C ASN A 356 -18.35 -15.29 14.58
N GLU A 357 -17.39 -14.45 14.17
CA GLU A 357 -16.46 -13.76 15.10
C GLU A 357 -16.15 -12.31 14.67
N LYS A 358 -17.18 -11.46 14.59
CA LYS A 358 -17.02 -10.04 14.17
C LYS A 358 -15.97 -9.25 14.97
N GLN A 359 -15.79 -9.56 16.25
CA GLN A 359 -14.83 -8.87 17.13
C GLN A 359 -13.37 -9.26 16.84
N HIS A 360 -13.12 -10.54 16.54
CA HIS A 360 -11.78 -11.06 16.20
C HIS A 360 -11.39 -10.80 14.74
N LEU A 361 -12.36 -10.62 13.84
CA LEU A 361 -12.09 -10.28 12.44
C LEU A 361 -11.17 -9.06 12.29
N GLN A 362 -11.40 -8.03 13.09
CA GLN A 362 -10.57 -6.83 13.04
C GLN A 362 -9.14 -7.10 13.51
N PHE A 363 -8.95 -8.01 14.48
CA PHE A 363 -7.63 -8.44 14.94
C PHE A 363 -6.85 -9.05 13.78
N TYR A 364 -7.38 -10.10 13.12
CA TYR A 364 -6.73 -10.78 11.99
C TYR A 364 -6.34 -9.85 10.82
N VAL A 365 -7.14 -8.80 10.57
CA VAL A 365 -6.89 -7.85 9.48
C VAL A 365 -5.82 -6.83 9.84
N THR A 366 -5.65 -6.51 11.14
CA THR A 366 -4.65 -5.54 11.62
C THR A 366 -3.38 -6.17 12.16
N THR A 367 -3.33 -7.50 12.35
CA THR A 367 -2.13 -8.19 12.79
C THR A 367 -0.97 -7.87 11.86
N THR A 368 0.15 -7.47 12.43
CA THR A 368 1.38 -7.20 11.68
C THR A 368 2.39 -8.31 11.89
N ASP A 369 3.29 -8.47 10.92
CA ASP A 369 4.48 -9.30 11.08
C ASP A 369 5.64 -8.51 11.74
N GLU A 370 6.80 -9.15 11.86
CA GLU A 370 8.05 -8.57 12.38
C GLU A 370 8.53 -7.31 11.62
N PHE A 371 8.00 -7.07 10.41
CA PHE A 371 8.30 -5.91 9.58
C PHE A 371 7.19 -4.84 9.62
N ASP A 372 6.23 -4.96 10.55
CA ASP A 372 5.02 -4.14 10.63
C ASP A 372 4.12 -4.22 9.39
N ARG A 373 4.21 -5.30 8.61
CA ARG A 373 3.38 -5.52 7.43
C ARG A 373 2.07 -6.20 7.79
N THR A 374 0.98 -5.56 7.40
CA THR A 374 -0.38 -6.12 7.49
C THR A 374 -0.67 -7.08 6.32
N PRO A 375 -1.69 -7.95 6.42
CA PRO A 375 -2.14 -8.79 5.31
C PRO A 375 -2.44 -8.01 4.03
N LEU A 376 -2.87 -6.75 4.15
CA LEU A 376 -3.11 -5.87 3.01
C LEU A 376 -1.82 -5.54 2.23
N HIS A 377 -0.69 -5.35 2.91
CA HIS A 377 0.60 -5.10 2.24
C HIS A 377 0.95 -6.26 1.30
N TYR A 378 0.76 -7.50 1.76
CA TYR A 378 1.01 -8.70 0.97
C TYR A 378 0.00 -8.88 -0.17
N ALA A 379 -1.29 -8.66 0.09
CA ALA A 379 -2.32 -8.77 -0.96
C ALA A 379 -2.07 -7.81 -2.14
N VAL A 380 -1.57 -6.61 -1.84
CA VAL A 380 -1.20 -5.62 -2.87
C VAL A 380 0.09 -6.02 -3.58
N LEU A 381 1.10 -6.53 -2.87
CA LEU A 381 2.34 -7.04 -3.47
C LEU A 381 2.09 -8.20 -4.45
N LEU A 382 1.14 -9.07 -4.11
CA LEU A 382 0.73 -10.21 -4.95
C LEU A 382 -0.19 -9.78 -6.11
N GLY A 383 -0.64 -8.53 -6.16
CA GLY A 383 -1.48 -8.00 -7.24
C GLY A 383 -2.89 -8.60 -7.29
N CYS A 384 -3.49 -8.88 -6.12
CA CYS A 384 -4.78 -9.59 -6.02
C CYS A 384 -5.95 -8.61 -5.75
N PRO A 385 -6.59 -8.02 -6.77
CA PRO A 385 -7.58 -6.94 -6.58
C PRO A 385 -8.78 -7.39 -5.74
N ASP A 386 -9.24 -8.61 -5.96
CA ASP A 386 -10.35 -9.22 -5.24
C ASP A 386 -10.08 -9.39 -3.75
N VAL A 387 -8.87 -9.85 -3.41
CA VAL A 387 -8.45 -10.03 -2.02
C VAL A 387 -8.28 -8.66 -1.35
N THR A 388 -7.66 -7.70 -2.04
CA THR A 388 -7.57 -6.31 -1.59
C THR A 388 -8.95 -5.73 -1.28
N LEU A 389 -9.93 -5.87 -2.18
CA LEU A 389 -11.30 -5.42 -1.95
C LEU A 389 -11.94 -6.07 -0.72
N THR A 390 -11.75 -7.38 -0.56
CA THR A 390 -12.29 -8.09 0.62
C THR A 390 -11.66 -7.58 1.91
N LEU A 391 -10.32 -7.50 2.00
CA LEU A 391 -9.63 -7.00 3.20
C LEU A 391 -10.03 -5.55 3.51
N LEU A 392 -10.14 -4.69 2.50
CA LEU A 392 -10.58 -3.31 2.68
C LEU A 392 -12.04 -3.22 3.17
N SER A 393 -12.94 -4.08 2.66
CA SER A 393 -14.33 -4.18 3.13
C SER A 393 -14.44 -4.64 4.58
N PHE A 394 -13.39 -5.29 5.11
CA PHE A 394 -13.28 -5.72 6.49
C PHE A 394 -12.58 -4.69 7.40
N GLY A 395 -12.28 -3.49 6.91
CA GLY A 395 -11.70 -2.43 7.73
C GLY A 395 -10.18 -2.44 7.81
N ALA A 396 -9.49 -3.04 6.82
CA ALA A 396 -8.04 -2.89 6.69
C ALA A 396 -7.67 -1.42 6.45
N SER A 397 -6.70 -0.90 7.20
CA SER A 397 -6.23 0.48 7.06
C SER A 397 -5.40 0.63 5.79
N LEU A 398 -5.67 1.70 5.03
CA LEU A 398 -4.92 2.06 3.83
C LEU A 398 -3.62 2.82 4.11
N ILE A 399 -3.43 3.29 5.34
CA ILE A 399 -2.39 4.27 5.71
C ILE A 399 -1.27 3.63 6.56
N ASP A 400 -1.48 2.42 7.06
CA ASP A 400 -0.50 1.75 7.93
C ASP A 400 0.82 1.58 7.17
N LYS A 401 1.92 1.95 7.83
CA LYS A 401 3.27 1.91 7.26
C LYS A 401 4.00 0.67 7.72
N ASP A 402 4.72 0.03 6.81
CA ASP A 402 5.71 -0.97 7.19
C ASP A 402 6.98 -0.30 7.77
N ASN A 403 7.90 -1.11 8.31
CA ASN A 403 9.20 -0.65 8.81
C ASN A 403 10.08 0.04 7.75
N PHE A 404 9.74 -0.08 6.47
CA PHE A 404 10.43 0.57 5.35
C PHE A 404 9.73 1.86 4.90
N GLY A 405 8.61 2.24 5.52
CA GLY A 405 7.82 3.42 5.18
C GLY A 405 6.93 3.27 3.94
N ASN A 406 6.71 2.05 3.46
CA ASN A 406 5.77 1.75 2.39
C ASN A 406 4.33 1.79 2.94
N VAL A 407 3.42 2.30 2.11
CA VAL A 407 2.00 2.43 2.43
C VAL A 407 1.20 1.66 1.37
N PRO A 408 0.24 0.79 1.73
CA PRO A 408 -0.51 -0.03 0.79
C PRO A 408 -1.22 0.81 -0.29
N LEU A 409 -1.69 2.00 0.06
CA LEU A 409 -2.38 2.92 -0.86
C LEU A 409 -1.56 3.24 -2.13
N ARG A 410 -0.22 3.34 -2.04
CA ARG A 410 0.62 3.74 -3.18
C ARG A 410 0.70 2.67 -4.27
N SER A 411 0.56 1.40 -3.89
CA SER A 411 0.69 0.26 -4.80
C SER A 411 -0.65 -0.31 -5.28
N ILE A 412 -1.77 0.13 -4.71
CA ILE A 412 -3.11 -0.27 -5.15
C ILE A 412 -3.46 0.35 -6.50
N GLU A 413 -4.09 -0.43 -7.37
CA GLU A 413 -4.60 0.06 -8.66
C GLU A 413 -5.80 0.99 -8.47
N ALA A 414 -5.86 2.08 -9.24
CA ALA A 414 -6.91 3.09 -9.09
C ALA A 414 -8.33 2.54 -9.30
N THR A 415 -8.51 1.60 -10.23
CA THR A 415 -9.79 0.95 -10.54
C THR A 415 -10.32 0.14 -9.35
N VAL A 416 -9.42 -0.49 -8.60
CA VAL A 416 -9.75 -1.25 -7.38
C VAL A 416 -10.13 -0.30 -6.25
N LEU A 417 -9.40 0.81 -6.12
CA LEU A 417 -9.68 1.82 -5.10
C LEU A 417 -11.00 2.56 -5.36
N GLU A 418 -11.34 2.83 -6.63
CA GLU A 418 -12.62 3.38 -7.04
C GLU A 418 -13.78 2.45 -6.66
N LYS A 419 -13.69 1.16 -7.02
CA LYS A 419 -14.67 0.14 -6.60
C LYS A 419 -14.81 0.05 -5.09
N PHE A 420 -13.70 0.20 -4.36
CA PHE A 420 -13.74 0.22 -2.90
C PHE A 420 -14.47 1.46 -2.37
N PHE A 421 -14.17 2.65 -2.89
CA PHE A 421 -14.83 3.88 -2.48
C PHE A 421 -16.32 3.91 -2.82
N ASP A 422 -16.73 3.30 -3.94
CA ASP A 422 -18.14 3.08 -4.27
C ASP A 422 -18.82 2.21 -3.20
N ASN A 423 -18.18 1.11 -2.79
CA ASN A 423 -18.72 0.20 -1.77
C ASN A 423 -18.81 0.81 -0.36
N CYS A 424 -18.04 1.86 -0.07
CA CYS A 424 -18.11 2.62 1.18
C CYS A 424 -19.39 3.47 1.29
N ILE A 425 -20.08 3.74 0.18
CA ILE A 425 -21.31 4.53 0.16
C ILE A 425 -22.49 3.58 0.02
N LYS A 426 -23.31 3.49 1.08
CA LYS A 426 -24.50 2.64 1.12
C LYS A 426 -25.75 3.49 1.27
N ARG A 427 -26.87 3.01 0.72
CA ARG A 427 -28.17 3.64 0.94
C ARG A 427 -28.76 3.20 2.28
N ASP A 428 -29.46 4.11 2.95
CA ASP A 428 -30.26 3.77 4.12
C ASP A 428 -31.70 3.44 3.69
N ASN A 429 -32.15 2.22 3.94
CA ASN A 429 -33.41 1.69 3.42
C ASN A 429 -34.65 2.14 4.23
N GLY A 430 -34.46 2.96 5.28
CA GLY A 430 -35.50 3.30 6.26
C GLY A 430 -36.44 4.47 5.91
N GLN A 431 -36.14 5.31 4.91
CA GLN A 431 -36.95 6.50 4.57
C GLN A 431 -37.47 6.48 3.13
N LYS A 432 -38.72 6.95 2.94
CA LYS A 432 -39.30 7.22 1.61
C LYS A 432 -38.46 8.29 0.92
N ASN A 433 -37.77 7.88 -0.14
CA ASN A 433 -36.85 8.74 -0.87
C ASN A 433 -37.58 9.41 -2.06
N ASP A 434 -37.59 10.74 -2.07
CA ASP A 434 -37.90 11.56 -3.25
C ASP A 434 -36.56 12.05 -3.86
N GLU A 435 -36.56 12.58 -5.10
CA GLU A 435 -35.33 13.10 -5.76
C GLU A 435 -34.58 14.16 -4.92
N SER A 436 -35.27 14.81 -3.98
CA SER A 436 -34.76 15.90 -3.13
C SER A 436 -34.34 15.46 -1.71
N ASN A 437 -34.88 14.35 -1.22
CA ASN A 437 -34.66 13.85 0.15
C ASN A 437 -34.11 12.42 0.10
N PHE A 438 -32.81 12.28 0.36
CA PHE A 438 -32.11 10.99 0.36
C PHE A 438 -31.31 10.82 1.65
N SER A 439 -31.16 9.57 2.09
CA SER A 439 -30.32 9.16 3.21
C SER A 439 -29.24 8.17 2.76
N LEU A 440 -27.98 8.48 3.04
CA LEU A 440 -26.80 7.67 2.72
C LEU A 440 -26.01 7.37 4.00
N LYS A 441 -25.47 6.15 4.11
CA LYS A 441 -24.50 5.74 5.13
C LYS A 441 -23.12 5.64 4.47
N ILE A 442 -22.15 6.43 4.94
CA ILE A 442 -20.79 6.50 4.39
C ILE A 442 -19.79 5.97 5.41
N ASP A 443 -19.00 4.95 5.04
CA ASP A 443 -18.01 4.32 5.91
C ASP A 443 -16.58 4.85 5.65
N TYR A 444 -15.96 5.43 6.69
CA TYR A 444 -14.58 5.93 6.69
C TYR A 444 -13.61 5.07 7.52
N LYS A 445 -14.03 3.90 8.02
CA LYS A 445 -13.20 3.07 8.92
C LYS A 445 -11.82 2.73 8.36
N SER A 446 -11.76 2.32 7.09
CA SER A 446 -10.53 1.92 6.39
C SER A 446 -9.65 3.11 5.96
N LEU A 447 -10.20 4.33 5.99
CA LEU A 447 -9.55 5.57 5.57
C LEU A 447 -8.90 6.34 6.71
N VAL A 448 -9.17 5.98 7.96
CA VAL A 448 -8.64 6.67 9.14
C VAL A 448 -7.96 5.64 10.02
N THR A 449 -6.76 5.93 10.48
CA THR A 449 -5.99 5.09 11.40
C THR A 449 -6.63 5.06 12.80
N LYS A 450 -6.49 3.94 13.52
CA LYS A 450 -7.00 3.81 14.90
C LYS A 450 -6.26 4.70 15.91
N ASN A 451 -5.03 5.08 15.60
CA ASN A 451 -4.19 5.83 16.51
C ASN A 451 -4.69 7.28 16.68
N GLU A 452 -5.12 7.60 17.90
CA GLU A 452 -5.53 8.95 18.30
C GLU A 452 -4.47 10.03 18.08
N ASP A 453 -3.21 9.63 17.93
CA ASP A 453 -2.06 10.53 17.71
C ASP A 453 -1.66 10.67 16.24
N SER A 454 -2.38 10.04 15.32
CA SER A 454 -2.16 10.19 13.88
C SER A 454 -3.16 11.17 13.24
N PRO A 455 -2.73 11.98 12.27
CA PRO A 455 -3.61 12.91 11.56
C PRO A 455 -4.58 12.13 10.66
N GLU A 456 -5.89 12.39 10.79
CA GLU A 456 -6.94 11.73 9.99
C GLU A 456 -6.80 12.04 8.48
N GLY A 457 -6.07 13.10 8.12
CA GLY A 457 -5.88 13.57 6.74
C GLY A 457 -4.63 13.03 6.07
N GLU A 458 -3.95 12.07 6.69
CA GLU A 458 -2.75 11.47 6.10
C GLU A 458 -3.06 10.73 4.79
N PHE A 459 -4.21 10.07 4.71
CA PHE A 459 -4.75 9.50 3.46
C PHE A 459 -4.85 10.55 2.34
N LEU A 460 -5.30 11.76 2.66
CA LEU A 460 -5.39 12.85 1.69
C LEU A 460 -4.02 13.30 1.18
N ALA A 461 -2.99 13.32 2.03
CA ALA A 461 -1.63 13.62 1.59
C ALA A 461 -1.13 12.55 0.61
N TYR A 462 -1.30 11.27 0.92
CA TYR A 462 -0.87 10.20 0.02
C TYR A 462 -1.61 10.22 -1.32
N LEU A 463 -2.92 10.46 -1.29
CA LEU A 463 -3.73 10.53 -2.50
C LEU A 463 -3.36 11.73 -3.39
N THR A 464 -2.89 12.85 -2.80
CA THR A 464 -2.43 14.04 -3.57
C THR A 464 -0.99 13.96 -4.07
N GLN A 465 -0.15 13.11 -3.46
CA GLN A 465 1.22 12.86 -3.89
C GLN A 465 1.26 12.00 -5.16
N GLU A 466 0.37 11.02 -5.27
CA GLU A 466 0.32 10.11 -6.41
C GLU A 466 -0.44 10.68 -7.60
N THR A 467 0.25 10.81 -8.75
CA THR A 467 -0.35 11.36 -9.97
C THR A 467 -1.48 10.48 -10.52
N ARG A 468 -1.35 9.16 -10.36
CA ARG A 468 -2.32 8.16 -10.81
C ARG A 468 -3.65 8.23 -10.06
N LEU A 469 -3.64 8.56 -8.76
CA LEU A 469 -4.82 8.55 -7.89
C LEU A 469 -5.56 9.89 -7.85
N ASN A 470 -4.99 10.93 -8.45
CA ASN A 470 -5.53 12.28 -8.42
C ASN A 470 -7.01 12.37 -8.84
N HIS A 471 -7.46 11.63 -9.85
CA HIS A 471 -8.87 11.66 -10.27
C HIS A 471 -9.86 11.26 -9.15
N LEU A 472 -9.41 10.46 -8.18
CA LEU A 472 -10.21 10.03 -7.03
C LEU A 472 -10.42 11.14 -5.98
N ILE A 473 -9.74 12.30 -6.07
CA ILE A 473 -10.01 13.45 -5.18
C ILE A 473 -11.44 13.96 -5.35
N ILE A 474 -11.99 13.85 -6.57
CA ILE A 474 -13.35 14.28 -6.92
C ILE A 474 -14.38 13.20 -6.54
N HIS A 475 -13.94 12.02 -6.08
CA HIS A 475 -14.84 10.97 -5.64
C HIS A 475 -15.74 11.47 -4.50
N PRO A 476 -17.06 11.20 -4.52
CA PRO A 476 -18.01 11.68 -3.52
C PRO A 476 -17.57 11.47 -2.07
N LEU A 477 -17.01 10.30 -1.76
CA LEU A 477 -16.44 9.94 -0.45
C LEU A 477 -15.34 10.90 0.02
N VAL A 478 -14.40 11.24 -0.88
CA VAL A 478 -13.26 12.11 -0.58
C VAL A 478 -13.71 13.56 -0.49
N LEU A 479 -14.65 13.98 -1.35
CA LEU A 479 -15.26 15.30 -1.31
C LEU A 479 -16.02 15.57 -0.02
N THR A 480 -16.84 14.63 0.45
CA THR A 480 -17.57 14.76 1.72
C THR A 480 -16.60 14.86 2.90
N PHE A 481 -15.56 14.03 2.92
CA PHE A 481 -14.52 14.09 3.95
C PHE A 481 -13.80 15.43 3.97
N LEU A 482 -13.36 15.91 2.81
CA LEU A 482 -12.67 17.19 2.66
C LEU A 482 -13.57 18.35 3.08
N ALA A 483 -14.87 18.32 2.72
CA ALA A 483 -15.82 19.34 3.10
C ALA A 483 -16.03 19.41 4.63
N LEU A 484 -16.13 18.25 5.30
CA LEU A 484 -16.24 18.19 6.76
C LEU A 484 -15.01 18.77 7.46
N LYS A 485 -13.81 18.44 6.97
CA LYS A 485 -12.56 19.03 7.48
C LYS A 485 -12.47 20.52 7.24
N TRP A 486 -12.88 20.96 6.06
CA TRP A 486 -12.88 22.38 5.71
C TRP A 486 -13.80 23.19 6.64
N GLN A 487 -14.96 22.67 7.04
CA GLN A 487 -15.87 23.35 7.98
C GLN A 487 -15.21 23.68 9.33
N LYS A 488 -14.26 22.85 9.78
CA LYS A 488 -13.52 23.07 11.03
C LYS A 488 -12.44 24.15 10.86
N ILE A 489 -11.71 24.11 9.75
CA ILE A 489 -10.53 24.95 9.53
C ILE A 489 -10.90 26.32 8.94
N LYS A 490 -12.04 26.45 8.24
CA LYS A 490 -12.42 27.67 7.51
C LYS A 490 -12.41 28.94 8.38
N LYS A 491 -12.74 28.86 9.68
CA LYS A 491 -12.74 30.01 10.59
C LYS A 491 -11.35 30.62 10.76
N ILE A 492 -10.32 29.78 10.83
CA ILE A 492 -8.92 30.21 10.95
C ILE A 492 -8.49 30.93 9.66
N VAL A 493 -8.89 30.38 8.50
CA VAL A 493 -8.61 30.99 7.20
C VAL A 493 -9.31 32.35 7.02
N TYR A 494 -10.58 32.46 7.44
CA TYR A 494 -11.29 33.75 7.42
C TYR A 494 -10.64 34.78 8.33
N LEU A 495 -10.22 34.37 9.53
CA LEU A 495 -9.52 35.26 10.46
C LEU A 495 -8.20 35.77 9.87
N ASP A 496 -7.41 34.88 9.26
CA ASP A 496 -6.13 35.22 8.61
C ASP A 496 -6.33 36.23 7.46
N LEU A 497 -7.34 36.00 6.60
CA LEU A 497 -7.69 36.95 5.53
C LEU A 497 -8.11 38.31 6.09
N VAL A 498 -8.97 38.33 7.12
CA VAL A 498 -9.45 39.59 7.70
C VAL A 498 -8.28 40.37 8.32
N LEU A 499 -7.37 39.70 9.04
CA LEU A 499 -6.17 40.33 9.59
C LEU A 499 -5.28 40.91 8.48
N TYR A 500 -5.07 40.19 7.38
CA TYR A 500 -4.31 40.69 6.23
C TYR A 500 -5.03 41.85 5.50
N ALA A 501 -6.35 41.77 5.35
CA ALA A 501 -7.13 42.84 4.72
C ALA A 501 -7.06 44.13 5.54
N ILE A 502 -7.11 44.04 6.87
CA ILE A 502 -6.92 45.19 7.75
C ILE A 502 -5.52 45.79 7.56
N SER A 503 -4.47 44.97 7.54
CA SER A 503 -3.11 45.49 7.35
C SER A 503 -2.93 46.16 5.97
N TYR A 504 -3.51 45.59 4.92
CA TYR A 504 -3.52 46.16 3.58
C TYR A 504 -4.25 47.51 3.53
N VAL A 505 -5.45 47.61 4.10
CA VAL A 505 -6.22 48.87 4.14
C VAL A 505 -5.45 49.93 4.93
N CYS A 506 -4.83 49.57 6.06
CA CYS A 506 -3.98 50.50 6.82
C CYS A 506 -2.79 51.02 5.98
N LEU A 507 -2.15 50.16 5.17
CA LEU A 507 -1.07 50.56 4.27
C LEU A 507 -1.56 51.53 3.18
N VAL A 508 -2.73 51.28 2.57
CA VAL A 508 -3.32 52.18 1.57
C VAL A 508 -3.64 53.54 2.19
N VAL A 509 -4.26 53.55 3.37
CA VAL A 509 -4.58 54.77 4.12
C VAL A 509 -3.31 55.55 4.46
N TYR A 510 -2.26 54.87 4.91
CA TYR A 510 -0.96 55.50 5.15
C TYR A 510 -0.39 56.16 3.90
N GLY A 511 -0.46 55.50 2.74
CA GLY A 511 -0.03 56.07 1.46
C GLY A 511 -0.80 57.32 1.06
N ALA A 512 -2.12 57.32 1.25
CA ALA A 512 -2.95 58.47 0.96
C ALA A 512 -2.58 59.68 1.83
N PHE A 513 -2.31 59.46 3.13
CA PHE A 513 -1.84 60.52 4.02
C PHE A 513 -0.43 60.99 3.67
N PHE A 514 0.47 60.06 3.32
CA PHE A 514 1.84 60.37 2.90
C PHE A 514 1.87 61.20 1.61
N ALA A 515 1.02 60.86 0.62
CA ALA A 515 0.91 61.59 -0.63
C ALA A 515 0.38 63.03 -0.45
N ASN A 516 -0.55 63.23 0.49
CA ASN A 516 -1.13 64.54 0.77
C ASN A 516 -0.25 65.43 1.69
N MET A 517 0.98 65.01 2.01
CA MET A 517 1.93 65.75 2.87
C MET A 517 1.35 66.14 4.25
N ILE A 518 0.33 65.42 4.71
CA ILE A 518 -0.24 65.57 6.06
C ILE A 518 0.71 64.84 7.02
N LYS A 519 1.01 65.42 8.19
CA LYS A 519 1.79 64.73 9.24
C LYS A 519 1.12 63.39 9.56
N THR A 520 1.68 62.30 9.05
CA THR A 520 1.11 60.97 9.23
C THR A 520 1.34 60.52 10.68
N PRO A 521 0.31 60.08 11.42
CA PRO A 521 0.53 59.46 12.72
C PRO A 521 1.30 58.16 12.51
N SER A 522 2.46 58.02 13.15
CA SER A 522 3.28 56.80 13.13
C SER A 522 2.50 55.55 13.58
N LEU A 523 1.44 55.75 14.39
CA LEU A 523 0.48 54.74 14.81
C LEU A 523 -0.17 53.98 13.64
N VAL A 524 -0.40 54.62 12.49
CA VAL A 524 -1.08 53.99 11.33
C VAL A 524 -0.22 52.91 10.68
N VAL A 525 1.11 53.00 10.77
CA VAL A 525 2.06 52.00 10.23
C VAL A 525 2.40 50.93 11.28
N LEU A 526 2.33 51.27 12.57
CA LEU A 526 2.57 50.32 13.65
C LEU A 526 1.48 49.24 13.74
N ILE A 527 0.23 49.56 13.40
CA ILE A 527 -0.89 48.60 13.35
C ILE A 527 -0.64 47.47 12.32
N PRO A 528 -0.41 47.74 11.01
CA PRO A 528 -0.13 46.69 10.03
C PRO A 528 1.17 45.96 10.33
N PHE A 529 2.19 46.65 10.85
CA PHE A 529 3.42 46.00 11.30
C PHE A 529 3.16 44.98 12.41
N GLY A 530 2.42 45.35 13.46
CA GLY A 530 2.09 44.46 14.57
C GLY A 530 1.27 43.24 14.14
N ILE A 531 0.28 43.43 13.25
CA ILE A 531 -0.53 42.34 12.71
C ILE A 531 0.32 41.36 11.89
N LEU A 532 1.14 41.87 10.97
CA LEU A 532 2.00 41.04 10.12
C LEU A 532 3.09 40.32 10.92
N LEU A 533 3.68 40.98 11.93
CA LEU A 533 4.66 40.38 12.81
C LEU A 533 4.04 39.30 13.70
N PHE A 534 2.87 39.53 14.28
CA PHE A 534 2.13 38.52 15.01
C PHE A 534 1.81 37.30 14.14
N ARG A 535 1.27 37.53 12.93
CA ARG A 535 0.97 36.47 11.97
C ARG A 535 2.22 35.67 11.58
N THR A 536 3.31 36.35 11.26
CA THR A 536 4.58 35.71 10.84
C THR A 536 5.22 34.94 11.99
N THR A 537 5.16 35.44 13.22
CA THR A 537 5.67 34.71 14.40
C THR A 537 4.84 33.46 14.69
N VAL A 538 3.51 33.51 14.56
CA VAL A 538 2.64 32.32 14.62
C VAL A 538 2.99 31.32 13.51
N GLN A 539 3.21 31.77 12.28
CA GLN A 539 3.56 30.86 11.18
C GLN A 539 4.97 30.28 11.29
N LEU A 540 5.98 31.06 11.71
CA LEU A 540 7.34 30.59 11.97
C LEU A 540 7.37 29.56 13.11
N THR A 541 6.64 29.83 14.20
CA THR A 541 6.53 28.87 15.30
C THR A 541 5.83 27.59 14.86
N ILE A 542 4.89 27.63 13.90
CA ILE A 542 4.17 26.46 13.33
C ILE A 542 5.01 25.70 12.29
N PHE A 543 5.74 26.36 11.38
CA PHE A 543 6.36 25.73 10.20
C PHE A 543 7.90 25.72 10.19
N LYS A 544 8.59 26.30 11.19
CA LYS A 544 10.06 26.31 11.35
C LYS A 544 10.81 26.60 10.02
N ILE A 545 11.59 25.64 9.51
CA ILE A 545 12.50 25.82 8.37
C ILE A 545 11.77 25.69 7.03
N ASP A 546 10.70 24.88 6.97
CA ASP A 546 9.87 24.77 5.76
C ASP A 546 9.10 26.07 5.46
N TYR A 547 9.04 26.98 6.43
CA TYR A 547 8.51 28.34 6.24
C TYR A 547 9.27 29.09 5.13
N LEU A 548 10.60 29.02 5.10
CA LEU A 548 11.44 29.81 4.17
C LEU A 548 11.40 29.31 2.72
N LYS A 549 10.90 28.10 2.47
CA LYS A 549 10.80 27.52 1.13
C LYS A 549 9.53 27.94 0.37
N SER A 550 8.53 28.49 1.07
CA SER A 550 7.25 28.88 0.48
C SER A 550 7.32 30.31 -0.05
N LEU A 551 6.94 30.53 -1.31
CA LEU A 551 6.94 31.86 -1.95
C LEU A 551 6.09 32.89 -1.17
N ASN A 552 4.92 32.48 -0.65
CA ASN A 552 4.04 33.37 0.14
C ASN A 552 4.74 33.91 1.39
N ASN A 553 5.57 33.09 2.03
CA ASN A 553 6.25 33.43 3.27
C ASN A 553 7.45 34.35 3.01
N ILE A 554 8.08 34.23 1.83
CA ILE A 554 9.13 35.14 1.37
C ILE A 554 8.54 36.53 1.11
N ILE A 555 7.35 36.60 0.49
CA ILE A 555 6.62 37.86 0.28
C ILE A 555 6.29 38.52 1.63
N ASP A 556 5.78 37.75 2.59
CA ASP A 556 5.49 38.27 3.94
C ASP A 556 6.76 38.79 4.66
N LEU A 557 7.90 38.10 4.51
CA LEU A 557 9.17 38.56 5.08
C LEU A 557 9.68 39.86 4.42
N PHE A 558 9.56 39.96 3.10
CA PHE A 558 9.90 41.17 2.35
C PHE A 558 9.02 42.35 2.77
N LEU A 559 7.72 42.14 2.97
CA LEU A 559 6.80 43.16 3.47
C LEU A 559 7.20 43.65 4.87
N ILE A 560 7.55 42.75 5.78
CA ILE A 560 8.02 43.12 7.12
C ILE A 560 9.29 43.97 7.03
N GLY A 561 10.29 43.53 6.26
CA GLY A 561 11.53 44.29 6.07
C GLY A 561 11.29 45.68 5.47
N GLY A 562 10.39 45.77 4.49
CA GLY A 562 9.99 47.04 3.88
C GLY A 562 9.28 47.98 4.85
N ILE A 563 8.36 47.47 5.67
CA ILE A 563 7.67 48.28 6.68
C ILE A 563 8.64 48.75 7.77
N ILE A 564 9.61 47.93 8.18
CA ILE A 564 10.68 48.34 9.10
C ILE A 564 11.49 49.50 8.50
N TYR A 565 11.82 49.43 7.21
CA TYR A 565 12.51 50.52 6.52
C TYR A 565 11.70 51.82 6.52
N ILE A 566 10.39 51.76 6.24
CA ILE A 566 9.49 52.94 6.31
C ILE A 566 9.46 53.52 7.73
N ILE A 567 9.35 52.68 8.75
CA ILE A 567 9.34 53.12 10.15
C ILE A 567 10.68 53.78 10.51
N ALA A 568 11.81 53.17 10.15
CA ALA A 568 13.14 53.71 10.40
C ALA A 568 13.34 55.07 9.72
N ALA A 569 12.86 55.24 8.48
CA ALA A 569 12.93 56.51 7.76
C ALA A 569 12.10 57.64 8.42
N GLY A 570 11.05 57.30 9.18
CA GLY A 570 10.29 58.28 9.96
C GLY A 570 11.00 58.77 11.23
N TRP A 571 11.98 58.01 11.74
CA TRP A 571 12.71 58.33 12.97
C TRP A 571 14.09 58.94 12.68
N PHE A 572 14.70 58.57 11.55
CA PHE A 572 16.03 59.01 11.15
C PHE A 572 15.96 59.93 9.91
N PRO A 573 16.22 61.24 10.06
CA PRO A 573 16.14 62.20 8.96
C PRO A 573 17.09 61.91 7.78
N CYS A 574 18.19 61.21 8.02
CA CYS A 574 19.16 60.81 6.99
C CYS A 574 18.62 59.77 5.98
N LEU A 575 17.56 59.05 6.36
CA LEU A 575 16.87 58.07 5.51
C LEU A 575 15.69 58.68 4.74
N GLN A 576 15.32 59.92 5.03
CA GLN A 576 14.19 60.64 4.43
C GLN A 576 14.55 61.21 3.05
N ASN A 577 14.72 60.33 2.06
CA ASN A 577 15.07 60.65 0.68
C ASN A 577 13.89 60.40 -0.28
N ARG A 578 13.98 60.88 -1.54
CA ARG A 578 13.01 60.57 -2.62
C ARG A 578 12.77 59.07 -2.81
N ASN A 579 13.74 58.24 -2.43
CA ASN A 579 13.67 56.78 -2.49
C ASN A 579 12.61 56.19 -1.52
N LEU A 580 12.16 56.93 -0.50
CA LEU A 580 11.13 56.47 0.44
C LEU A 580 9.77 56.28 -0.25
N LEU A 581 9.40 57.19 -1.16
CA LEU A 581 8.16 57.06 -1.94
C LEU A 581 8.20 55.84 -2.86
N VAL A 582 9.37 55.58 -3.46
CA VAL A 582 9.59 54.39 -4.30
C VAL A 582 9.49 53.12 -3.46
N ALA A 583 10.14 53.08 -2.30
CA ALA A 583 10.06 51.95 -1.37
C ALA A 583 8.61 51.68 -0.93
N TYR A 584 7.85 52.71 -0.55
CA TYR A 584 6.44 52.59 -0.23
C TYR A 584 5.62 52.01 -1.40
N SER A 585 5.84 52.52 -2.62
CA SER A 585 5.13 52.06 -3.82
C SER A 585 5.38 50.58 -4.09
N VAL A 586 6.63 50.12 -3.93
CA VAL A 586 7.02 48.70 -4.06
C VAL A 586 6.37 47.83 -2.98
N ILE A 587 6.32 48.31 -1.73
CA ILE A 587 5.69 47.60 -0.61
C ILE A 587 4.19 47.48 -0.82
N LEU A 588 3.54 48.56 -1.27
CA LEU A 588 2.11 48.56 -1.57
C LEU A 588 1.78 47.57 -2.70
N LEU A 589 2.55 47.60 -3.79
CA LEU A 589 2.40 46.66 -4.91
C LEU A 589 2.62 45.20 -4.43
N THR A 590 3.67 44.97 -3.65
CA THR A 590 3.95 43.63 -3.10
C THR A 590 2.83 43.15 -2.18
N SER A 591 2.22 44.05 -1.40
CA SER A 591 1.09 43.74 -0.53
C SER A 591 -0.18 43.43 -1.33
N THR A 592 -0.38 44.06 -2.50
CA THR A 592 -1.47 43.67 -3.41
C THR A 592 -1.29 42.27 -3.98
N LEU A 593 -0.07 41.84 -4.29
CA LEU A 593 0.20 40.46 -4.70
C LEU A 593 -0.03 39.49 -3.53
N GLY A 594 0.37 39.88 -2.33
CA GLY A 594 0.14 39.11 -1.11
C GLY A 594 -1.35 38.87 -0.85
N ILE A 595 -2.23 39.87 -0.97
CA ILE A 595 -3.67 39.65 -0.72
C ILE A 595 -4.29 38.64 -1.70
N PHE A 596 -3.87 38.62 -2.97
CA PHE A 596 -4.33 37.61 -3.94
C PHE A 596 -3.95 36.19 -3.51
N GLN A 597 -2.75 36.00 -2.97
CA GLN A 597 -2.31 34.68 -2.47
C GLN A 597 -3.13 34.21 -1.26
N HIS A 598 -3.57 35.11 -0.39
CA HIS A 598 -4.46 34.78 0.74
C HIS A 598 -5.88 34.45 0.27
N MET A 599 -6.36 35.14 -0.78
CA MET A 599 -7.64 34.84 -1.39
C MET A 599 -7.72 33.44 -2.02
N ARG A 600 -6.56 32.82 -2.30
CA ARG A 600 -6.45 31.46 -2.88
C ARG A 600 -7.19 30.40 -2.08
N HIS A 601 -7.35 30.55 -0.77
CA HIS A 601 -7.99 29.53 0.06
C HIS A 601 -9.53 29.58 0.05
N PHE A 602 -10.15 30.54 -0.66
CA PHE A 602 -11.61 30.68 -0.73
C PHE A 602 -12.21 30.14 -2.02
N SER A 603 -13.25 29.33 -1.90
CA SER A 603 -13.86 28.64 -3.04
C SER A 603 -14.27 29.49 -4.24
N PHE A 604 -14.62 30.75 -4.02
CA PHE A 604 -14.97 31.64 -5.12
C PHE A 604 -13.76 32.22 -5.85
N PHE A 605 -12.66 32.44 -5.12
CA PHE A 605 -11.45 33.09 -5.62
C PHE A 605 -10.34 32.09 -5.97
N THR A 606 -10.33 30.88 -5.42
CA THR A 606 -9.27 29.87 -5.63
C THR A 606 -9.01 29.66 -7.12
N ILE A 607 -10.06 29.36 -7.89
CA ILE A 607 -9.94 29.12 -9.34
C ILE A 607 -9.43 30.36 -10.07
N LYS A 608 -9.94 31.54 -9.74
CA LYS A 608 -9.56 32.80 -10.39
C LYS A 608 -8.10 33.17 -10.13
N VAL A 609 -7.63 33.00 -8.89
CA VAL A 609 -6.26 33.29 -8.49
C VAL A 609 -5.29 32.30 -9.14
N ILE A 610 -5.61 31.00 -9.13
CA ILE A 610 -4.78 29.97 -9.76
C ILE A 610 -4.71 30.17 -11.27
N MET A 611 -5.84 30.45 -11.94
CA MET A 611 -5.84 30.77 -13.37
C MET A 611 -4.97 32.00 -13.65
N PHE A 612 -5.08 33.06 -12.86
CA PHE A 612 -4.28 34.26 -13.05
C PHE A 612 -2.77 33.99 -12.91
N GLU A 613 -2.35 33.22 -11.91
CA GLU A 613 -0.95 32.85 -11.70
C GLU A 613 -0.39 32.03 -12.87
N GLU A 614 -1.11 30.99 -13.30
CA GLU A 614 -0.70 30.14 -14.43
C GLU A 614 -0.63 30.93 -15.73
N ILE A 615 -1.65 31.75 -16.02
CA ILE A 615 -1.67 32.62 -17.21
C ILE A 615 -0.52 33.62 -17.17
N THR A 616 -0.22 34.19 -16.01
CA THR A 616 0.90 35.13 -15.86
C THR A 616 2.23 34.44 -16.14
N ILE A 617 2.45 33.24 -15.60
CA ILE A 617 3.66 32.45 -15.83
C ILE A 617 3.79 32.10 -17.32
N ASN A 618 2.72 31.58 -17.93
CA ASN A 618 2.73 31.22 -19.36
C ASN A 618 2.96 32.46 -20.24
N PHE A 619 2.33 33.58 -19.91
CA PHE A 619 2.53 34.84 -20.61
C PHE A 619 4.01 35.29 -20.58
N PHE A 620 4.67 35.22 -19.42
CA PHE A 620 6.11 35.51 -19.34
C PHE A 620 6.96 34.52 -20.14
N HIS A 621 6.61 33.24 -20.16
CA HIS A 621 7.29 32.24 -21.01
C HIS A 621 7.13 32.57 -22.50
N TYR A 622 5.92 32.92 -22.94
CA TYR A 622 5.66 33.29 -24.33
C TYR A 622 6.43 34.56 -24.69
N ILE A 623 6.31 35.63 -23.90
CA ILE A 623 7.05 36.87 -24.15
C ILE A 623 8.56 36.64 -24.19
N ALA A 624 9.13 35.82 -23.30
CA ALA A 624 10.57 35.56 -23.27
C ALA A 624 11.11 35.06 -24.63
N PHE A 625 10.36 34.22 -25.35
CA PHE A 625 10.73 33.78 -26.69
C PHE A 625 10.66 34.91 -27.73
N TYR A 626 9.70 35.82 -27.59
CA TYR A 626 9.50 36.95 -28.51
C TYR A 626 10.26 38.23 -28.13
N MET A 627 11.05 38.20 -27.04
CA MET A 627 11.90 39.33 -26.67
C MET A 627 12.98 39.62 -27.72
N PHE A 628 13.47 38.62 -28.45
CA PHE A 628 14.49 38.80 -29.48
C PHE A 628 14.08 39.78 -30.59
N PRO A 629 12.93 39.58 -31.29
CA PRO A 629 12.49 40.54 -32.30
C PRO A 629 12.13 41.90 -31.70
N ILE A 630 11.53 41.96 -30.51
CA ILE A 630 11.20 43.24 -29.84
C ILE A 630 12.47 44.06 -29.58
N LEU A 631 13.53 43.43 -29.05
CA LEU A 631 14.82 44.09 -28.82
C LEU A 631 15.52 44.46 -30.14
N ALA A 632 15.40 43.65 -31.18
CA ALA A 632 15.95 43.95 -32.50
C ALA A 632 15.29 45.20 -33.11
N PHE A 633 13.96 45.31 -33.06
CA PHE A 633 13.26 46.51 -33.51
C PHE A 633 13.56 47.74 -32.65
N ALA A 634 13.67 47.58 -31.32
CA ALA A 634 14.09 48.66 -30.44
C ALA A 634 15.50 49.19 -30.81
N PHE A 635 16.42 48.30 -31.18
CA PHE A 635 17.74 48.66 -31.69
C PHE A 635 17.69 49.33 -33.06
N CYS A 636 16.85 48.86 -33.99
CA CYS A 636 16.62 49.52 -35.26
C CYS A 636 16.10 50.96 -35.07
N PHE A 637 15.14 51.17 -34.17
CA PHE A 637 14.62 52.50 -33.85
C PHE A 637 15.65 53.41 -33.17
N PHE A 638 16.52 52.84 -32.33
CA PHE A 638 17.66 53.57 -31.75
C PHE A 638 18.64 54.03 -32.84
N MET A 639 18.99 53.15 -33.78
CA MET A 639 19.92 53.47 -34.88
C MET A 639 19.36 54.49 -35.86
N LEU A 640 18.05 54.48 -36.10
CA LEU A 640 17.36 55.41 -37.01
C LEU A 640 17.03 56.76 -36.37
N SER A 641 17.23 56.91 -35.05
CA SER A 641 16.93 58.14 -34.33
C SER A 641 18.08 59.16 -34.42
N GLU A 642 17.75 60.41 -34.72
CA GLU A 642 18.70 61.53 -34.75
C GLU A 642 19.27 61.87 -33.37
N ASN A 643 18.46 61.71 -32.33
CA ASN A 643 18.82 62.13 -30.99
C ASN A 643 19.55 61.00 -30.24
N LYS A 644 20.86 60.86 -30.49
CA LYS A 644 21.73 59.92 -29.76
C LYS A 644 21.92 60.25 -28.26
N LYS A 645 21.30 61.34 -27.77
CA LYS A 645 21.29 61.71 -26.36
C LYS A 645 20.38 60.81 -25.51
N GLY A 646 19.38 60.16 -26.12
CA GLY A 646 18.52 59.21 -25.41
C GLY A 646 19.26 57.92 -25.11
N MET A 647 19.13 57.41 -23.88
CA MET A 647 19.66 56.08 -23.55
C MET A 647 18.89 55.00 -24.30
N PHE A 648 19.55 53.91 -24.68
CA PHE A 648 18.92 52.76 -25.36
C PHE A 648 17.64 52.27 -24.64
N PHE A 649 17.58 52.38 -23.30
CA PHE A 649 16.43 52.05 -22.49
C PHE A 649 15.14 52.82 -22.85
N GLU A 650 15.24 54.07 -23.31
CA GLU A 650 14.07 54.85 -23.75
C GLU A 650 13.43 54.24 -25.00
N PHE A 651 14.23 53.64 -25.88
CA PHE A 651 13.75 52.97 -27.09
C PHE A 651 13.17 51.60 -26.79
N ILE A 652 13.72 50.86 -25.81
CA ILE A 652 13.11 49.63 -25.30
C ILE A 652 11.73 49.96 -24.71
N TYR A 653 11.64 50.97 -23.83
CA TYR A 653 10.38 51.38 -23.22
C TYR A 653 9.35 51.76 -24.28
N ALA A 654 9.73 52.59 -25.26
CA ALA A 654 8.83 52.97 -26.33
C ALA A 654 8.37 51.78 -27.20
N THR A 655 9.26 50.84 -27.49
CA THR A 655 8.91 49.63 -28.25
C THR A 655 7.94 48.75 -27.46
N MET A 656 8.09 48.67 -26.13
CA MET A 656 7.14 47.98 -25.26
C MET A 656 5.77 48.67 -25.17
N VAL A 657 5.74 50.00 -25.12
CA VAL A 657 4.49 50.78 -25.17
C VAL A 657 3.76 50.54 -26.48
N MET A 658 4.49 50.54 -27.60
CA MET A 658 3.91 50.21 -28.91
C MET A 658 3.45 48.74 -28.99
N PHE A 659 4.17 47.80 -28.37
CA PHE A 659 3.74 46.39 -28.28
C PHE A 659 2.45 46.22 -27.45
N ALA A 660 2.25 47.05 -26.43
CA ALA A 660 1.00 47.10 -25.67
C ALA A 660 -0.19 47.71 -26.47
N GLY A 661 0.07 48.23 -27.68
CA GLY A 661 -0.95 48.79 -28.57
C GLY A 661 -1.15 50.30 -28.42
N ASP A 662 -0.35 50.98 -27.59
CA ASP A 662 -0.41 52.43 -27.43
C ASP A 662 0.52 53.11 -28.44
N THR A 663 -0.09 53.85 -29.37
CA THR A 663 0.60 54.61 -30.43
C THR A 663 0.46 56.12 -30.28
N GLU A 664 -0.06 56.63 -29.17
CA GLU A 664 -0.36 58.07 -29.00
C GLU A 664 0.90 58.95 -28.94
N ASN A 665 2.05 58.36 -28.64
CA ASN A 665 3.31 59.04 -28.81
C ASN A 665 3.65 59.09 -30.30
N ASN A 666 3.77 60.29 -30.88
CA ASN A 666 4.21 60.61 -32.24
C ASN A 666 5.63 60.09 -32.59
N PHE A 667 5.91 58.82 -32.31
CA PHE A 667 7.20 58.18 -32.41
C PHE A 667 7.70 58.11 -33.87
N PRO A 668 6.86 57.82 -34.88
CA PRO A 668 7.30 57.78 -36.27
C PRO A 668 7.62 59.17 -36.84
N SER A 669 6.79 60.17 -36.53
CA SER A 669 6.88 61.50 -37.14
C SER A 669 7.92 62.40 -36.48
N VAL A 670 8.25 62.18 -35.21
CA VAL A 670 9.21 63.03 -34.46
C VAL A 670 10.65 62.52 -34.57
N LYS A 671 10.89 61.21 -34.81
CA LYS A 671 12.23 60.60 -34.70
C LYS A 671 12.92 60.18 -36.01
N PHE A 672 12.21 59.99 -37.13
CA PHE A 672 12.79 59.48 -38.39
C PHE A 672 13.09 60.55 -39.46
N LYS A 673 13.58 61.73 -39.07
CA LYS A 673 13.77 62.85 -40.01
C LYS A 673 14.90 62.62 -41.03
N THR A 674 15.95 61.87 -40.68
CA THR A 674 17.11 61.65 -41.58
C THR A 674 16.80 60.70 -42.72
N ASN A 675 16.04 59.63 -42.45
CA ASN A 675 15.68 58.59 -43.42
C ASN A 675 14.18 58.24 -43.26
N PRO A 676 13.26 59.11 -43.71
CA PRO A 676 11.84 58.94 -43.44
C PRO A 676 11.29 57.68 -44.10
N ILE A 677 11.66 57.41 -45.36
CA ILE A 677 11.10 56.27 -46.11
C ILE A 677 11.43 54.94 -45.42
N PHE A 678 12.72 54.68 -45.14
CA PHE A 678 13.15 53.44 -44.47
C PHE A 678 12.62 53.34 -43.04
N GLY A 679 12.55 54.45 -42.30
CA GLY A 679 11.95 54.48 -40.95
C GLY A 679 10.47 54.09 -40.94
N HIS A 680 9.69 54.62 -41.88
CA HIS A 680 8.26 54.27 -42.00
C HIS A 680 8.06 52.82 -42.46
N VAL A 681 8.91 52.30 -43.35
CA VAL A 681 8.86 50.89 -43.78
C VAL A 681 9.14 49.95 -42.60
N ILE A 682 10.22 50.19 -41.85
CA ILE A 682 10.58 49.37 -40.68
C ILE A 682 9.49 49.45 -39.61
N TYR A 683 8.92 50.63 -39.39
CA TYR A 683 7.78 50.82 -38.48
C TYR A 683 6.53 50.06 -38.93
N LEU A 684 6.18 50.10 -40.23
CA LEU A 684 5.06 49.34 -40.78
C LEU A 684 5.25 47.83 -40.55
N VAL A 685 6.46 47.33 -40.84
CA VAL A 685 6.81 45.91 -40.61
C VAL A 685 6.69 45.55 -39.13
N PHE A 686 7.14 46.43 -38.22
CA PHE A 686 6.97 46.25 -36.78
C PHE A 686 5.49 46.19 -36.38
N VAL A 687 4.65 47.11 -36.85
CA VAL A 687 3.21 47.11 -36.53
C VAL A 687 2.55 45.81 -37.01
N VAL A 688 2.82 45.37 -38.23
CA VAL A 688 2.24 44.12 -38.76
C VAL A 688 2.73 42.90 -37.98
N LEU A 689 4.03 42.75 -37.78
CA LEU A 689 4.60 41.55 -37.16
C LEU A 689 4.38 41.50 -35.64
N ILE A 690 4.60 42.62 -34.95
CA ILE A 690 4.64 42.67 -33.48
C ILE A 690 3.28 43.08 -32.90
N VAL A 691 2.68 44.14 -33.41
CA VAL A 691 1.43 44.68 -32.84
C VAL A 691 0.21 43.90 -33.31
N ILE A 692 0.16 43.46 -34.57
CA ILE A 692 -0.99 42.72 -35.11
C ILE A 692 -0.79 41.21 -34.94
N ILE A 693 0.25 40.64 -35.55
CA ILE A 693 0.41 39.17 -35.60
C ILE A 693 0.78 38.62 -34.22
N LEU A 694 1.88 39.10 -33.64
CA LEU A 694 2.39 38.55 -32.38
C LEU A 694 1.43 38.79 -31.22
N HIS A 695 0.87 40.00 -31.09
CA HIS A 695 -0.10 40.31 -30.04
C HIS A 695 -1.33 39.38 -30.11
N ASN A 696 -1.87 39.15 -31.30
CA ASN A 696 -3.02 38.24 -31.48
C ASN A 696 -2.66 36.77 -31.19
N ILE A 697 -1.45 36.33 -31.54
CA ILE A 697 -0.97 34.98 -31.20
C ILE A 697 -0.86 34.82 -29.68
N LEU A 698 -0.30 35.81 -28.97
CA LEU A 698 -0.17 35.76 -27.52
C LEU A 698 -1.53 35.70 -26.83
N ILE A 699 -2.50 36.50 -27.29
CA ILE A 699 -3.89 36.42 -26.79
C ILE A 699 -4.48 35.04 -27.10
N GLY A 700 -4.31 34.53 -28.32
CA GLY A 700 -4.83 33.22 -28.73
C GLY A 700 -4.29 32.05 -27.90
N LEU A 701 -2.97 32.05 -27.63
CA LEU A 701 -2.32 31.06 -26.77
C LEU A 701 -2.81 31.15 -25.32
N ALA A 702 -2.89 32.37 -24.77
CA ALA A 702 -3.39 32.59 -23.42
C ALA A 702 -4.85 32.12 -23.24
N VAL A 703 -5.70 32.31 -24.25
CA VAL A 703 -7.09 31.83 -24.23
C VAL A 703 -7.17 30.31 -24.28
N SER A 704 -6.35 29.66 -25.11
CA SER A 704 -6.27 28.20 -25.18
C SER A 704 -5.84 27.59 -23.83
N ASP A 705 -4.80 28.15 -23.22
CA ASP A 705 -4.30 27.72 -21.90
C ASP A 705 -5.36 27.93 -20.82
N LEU A 706 -6.03 29.09 -20.84
CA LEU A 706 -7.11 29.40 -19.90
C LEU A 706 -8.22 28.34 -19.96
N GLN A 707 -8.62 27.89 -21.15
CA GLN A 707 -9.63 26.84 -21.28
C GLN A 707 -9.17 25.50 -20.68
N GLN A 708 -7.91 25.12 -20.87
CA GLN A 708 -7.36 23.90 -20.30
C GLN A 708 -7.29 23.96 -18.77
N VAL A 709 -6.80 25.07 -18.23
CA VAL A 709 -6.74 25.28 -16.77
C VAL A 709 -8.15 25.32 -16.19
N GLN A 710 -9.12 25.94 -16.87
CA GLN A 710 -10.50 25.98 -16.42
C GLN A 710 -11.14 24.58 -16.36
N LYS A 711 -10.85 23.70 -17.32
CA LYS A 711 -11.31 22.30 -17.29
C LYS A 711 -10.77 21.54 -16.08
N GLN A 712 -9.57 21.88 -15.61
CA GLN A 712 -8.92 21.24 -14.47
C GLN A 712 -9.11 22.02 -13.15
N ALA A 713 -9.75 23.18 -13.19
CA ALA A 713 -9.78 24.11 -12.06
C ALA A 713 -10.47 23.53 -10.83
N GLU A 714 -11.55 22.78 -11.02
CA GLU A 714 -12.23 22.10 -9.91
C GLU A 714 -11.33 21.07 -9.23
N PHE A 715 -10.63 20.27 -10.04
CA PHE A 715 -9.67 19.29 -9.55
C PHE A 715 -8.54 19.97 -8.76
N ILE A 716 -7.96 21.04 -9.32
CA ILE A 716 -6.86 21.79 -8.70
C ILE A 716 -7.33 22.45 -7.39
N ASP A 717 -8.54 23.01 -7.34
CA ASP A 717 -9.13 23.58 -6.12
C ASP A 717 -9.19 22.53 -5.00
N LYS A 718 -9.75 21.34 -5.26
CA LYS A 718 -9.84 20.27 -4.25
C LYS A 718 -8.47 19.77 -3.82
N LYS A 719 -7.53 19.61 -4.77
CA LYS A 719 -6.15 19.18 -4.49
C LYS A 719 -5.43 20.17 -3.56
N GLU A 720 -5.52 21.46 -3.82
CA GLU A 720 -4.84 22.47 -3.01
C GLU A 720 -5.47 22.61 -1.62
N ARG A 721 -6.80 22.51 -1.50
CA ARG A 721 -7.45 22.44 -0.19
C ARG A 721 -7.04 21.21 0.59
N SER A 722 -6.97 20.05 -0.06
CA SER A 722 -6.53 18.80 0.54
C SER A 722 -5.11 18.94 1.13
N LYS A 723 -4.15 19.44 0.34
CA LYS A 723 -2.78 19.72 0.81
C LYS A 723 -2.76 20.69 1.99
N PHE A 724 -3.54 21.77 1.93
CA PHE A 724 -3.59 22.78 2.98
C PHE A 724 -4.15 22.22 4.29
N VAL A 725 -5.26 21.47 4.21
CA VAL A 725 -5.90 20.81 5.36
C VAL A 725 -4.94 19.83 6.01
N THR A 726 -4.31 18.94 5.24
CA THR A 726 -3.37 17.96 5.79
C THR A 726 -2.13 18.62 6.38
N LYS A 727 -1.62 19.70 5.77
CA LYS A 727 -0.48 20.45 6.30
C LYS A 727 -0.79 21.08 7.66
N ILE A 728 -1.97 21.69 7.82
CA ILE A 728 -2.40 22.25 9.12
C ILE A 728 -2.54 21.12 10.15
N GLU A 729 -3.21 20.03 9.78
CA GLU A 729 -3.46 18.91 10.67
C GLU A 729 -2.17 18.27 11.15
N HIS A 730 -1.21 18.00 10.25
CA HIS A 730 0.08 17.44 10.61
C HIS A 730 0.77 18.29 11.69
N VAL A 731 0.71 19.62 11.58
CA VAL A 731 1.29 20.51 12.59
C VAL A 731 0.52 20.49 13.92
N CYS A 732 -0.82 20.49 13.87
CA CYS A 732 -1.64 20.36 15.08
C CYS A 732 -1.28 19.09 15.86
N TYR A 733 -1.02 17.98 15.16
CA TYR A 733 -0.66 16.70 15.77
C TYR A 733 0.80 16.65 16.25
N THR A 734 1.78 17.10 15.47
CA THR A 734 3.20 17.10 15.91
C THR A 734 3.44 17.98 17.15
N LYS A 735 2.67 19.06 17.32
CA LYS A 735 2.84 20.02 18.43
C LYS A 735 1.86 19.85 19.58
N SER A 736 1.01 18.82 19.53
CA SER A 736 -0.02 18.53 20.54
C SER A 736 0.50 18.31 21.97
N LYS A 737 1.82 18.18 22.18
CA LYS A 737 2.42 18.10 23.52
C LYS A 737 2.23 19.40 24.32
N HIS A 738 2.08 20.55 23.67
CA HIS A 738 1.79 21.83 24.32
C HIS A 738 0.27 22.04 24.53
N SER A 739 -0.12 22.66 25.65
CA SER A 739 -1.53 22.83 26.08
C SER A 739 -2.42 23.54 25.05
N GLU A 740 -1.91 24.58 24.40
CA GLU A 740 -2.65 25.37 23.39
C GLU A 740 -2.95 24.54 22.12
N PHE A 741 -2.00 23.72 21.67
CA PHE A 741 -2.19 22.87 20.49
C PHE A 741 -3.10 21.67 20.77
N ARG A 742 -3.32 21.31 22.04
CA ARG A 742 -4.28 20.27 22.42
C ARG A 742 -5.73 20.68 22.15
N LYS A 743 -6.07 21.97 22.34
CA LYS A 743 -7.38 22.52 21.96
C LYS A 743 -7.56 22.53 20.45
N LEU A 744 -6.52 22.90 19.71
CA LEU A 744 -6.50 22.87 18.23
C LEU A 744 -6.62 21.44 17.68
N LYS A 745 -5.95 20.45 18.28
CA LYS A 745 -6.10 19.02 17.92
C LYS A 745 -7.55 18.55 18.05
N LYS A 746 -8.22 18.91 19.15
CA LYS A 746 -9.66 18.60 19.34
C LYS A 746 -10.57 19.34 18.35
N MET A 747 -10.21 20.54 17.92
CA MET A 747 -10.96 21.29 16.90
C MET A 747 -10.76 20.72 15.48
N ALA A 748 -9.58 20.16 15.18
CA ALA A 748 -9.22 19.64 13.87
C ALA A 748 -9.80 18.24 13.59
N ARG A 749 -10.06 17.41 14.62
CA ARG A 749 -10.70 16.10 14.46
C ARG A 749 -12.12 16.22 13.91
N VAL A 750 -12.42 15.39 12.91
CA VAL A 750 -13.78 15.24 12.39
C VAL A 750 -14.54 14.17 13.17
N PHE A 751 -13.88 13.04 13.48
CA PHE A 751 -14.51 11.88 14.11
C PHE A 751 -14.30 11.89 15.63
N ARG A 752 -15.32 11.46 16.39
CA ARG A 752 -15.23 11.30 17.84
C ARG A 752 -15.06 9.84 18.21
N GLU A 753 -15.98 8.99 17.79
CA GLU A 753 -16.05 7.57 18.20
C GLU A 753 -16.39 6.66 17.01
N SER A 754 -17.39 7.00 16.20
CA SER A 754 -17.78 6.22 15.03
C SER A 754 -17.26 6.85 13.74
N ARG A 755 -16.76 6.00 12.83
CA ARG A 755 -16.22 6.44 11.52
C ARG A 755 -17.25 6.26 10.41
N VAL A 756 -18.52 6.13 10.78
CA VAL A 756 -19.63 5.94 9.84
C VAL A 756 -20.53 7.15 9.96
N LEU A 757 -20.75 7.83 8.84
CA LEU A 757 -21.57 9.03 8.79
C LEU A 757 -22.88 8.76 8.06
N GLY A 758 -23.99 9.09 8.72
CA GLY A 758 -25.30 9.25 8.11
C GLY A 758 -25.37 10.62 7.45
N VAL A 759 -25.80 10.64 6.19
CA VAL A 759 -25.90 11.83 5.34
C VAL A 759 -27.34 11.92 4.88
N GLN A 760 -28.07 12.92 5.38
CA GLN A 760 -29.47 13.16 5.02
C GLN A 760 -29.62 14.50 4.30
N SER A 761 -30.24 14.50 3.13
CA SER A 761 -30.62 15.73 2.43
C SER A 761 -32.00 16.20 2.89
N GLU A 762 -32.11 17.47 3.28
CA GLU A 762 -33.40 18.11 3.55
C GLU A 762 -33.70 19.16 2.47
N ASN A 763 -34.79 18.95 1.73
CA ASN A 763 -35.34 19.86 0.73
C ASN A 763 -34.35 20.26 -0.39
N GLY A 764 -33.32 19.45 -0.63
CA GLY A 764 -32.27 19.71 -1.63
C GLY A 764 -31.44 20.98 -1.40
N ARG A 765 -31.46 21.56 -0.19
CA ARG A 765 -30.72 22.82 0.10
C ARG A 765 -29.43 22.61 0.86
N TYR A 766 -29.37 21.61 1.72
CA TYR A 766 -28.22 21.28 2.54
C TYR A 766 -28.23 19.80 2.93
N VAL A 767 -27.08 19.33 3.38
CA VAL A 767 -26.90 17.96 3.87
C VAL A 767 -26.66 18.00 5.37
N LYS A 768 -27.48 17.29 6.14
CA LYS A 768 -27.22 16.97 7.54
C LYS A 768 -26.30 15.75 7.61
N VAL A 769 -25.26 15.85 8.41
CA VAL A 769 -24.28 14.80 8.65
C VAL A 769 -24.25 14.47 10.13
N GLU A 770 -24.47 13.21 10.45
CA GLU A 770 -24.52 12.66 11.81
C GLU A 770 -23.60 11.44 11.92
N GLU A 771 -22.90 11.31 13.05
CA GLU A 771 -22.15 10.08 13.38
C GLU A 771 -23.17 9.00 13.76
N ILE A 772 -23.12 7.85 13.10
CA ILE A 772 -23.98 6.71 13.44
C ILE A 772 -23.21 5.86 14.45
N GLU A 773 -23.63 5.88 15.72
CA GLU A 773 -23.20 4.90 16.71
C GLU A 773 -23.99 3.59 16.51
N THR A 774 -23.38 2.46 16.86
CA THR A 774 -23.75 1.06 16.55
C THR A 774 -25.25 0.70 16.60
N GLU A 775 -25.63 -0.37 15.86
CA GLU A 775 -27.01 -0.90 15.65
C GLU A 775 -27.90 -1.02 16.91
N GLU A 776 -27.34 -1.02 18.12
CA GLU A 776 -28.08 -1.10 19.39
C GLU A 776 -28.75 0.22 19.82
N ASP A 777 -28.32 1.37 19.29
CA ASP A 777 -28.87 2.70 19.67
C ASP A 777 -29.82 3.33 18.63
N GLU A 778 -30.06 2.69 17.48
CA GLU A 778 -31.06 3.16 16.48
C GLU A 778 -32.47 3.33 17.07
N LYS A 779 -32.75 2.76 18.25
CA LYS A 779 -34.04 2.87 18.96
C LYS A 779 -34.14 4.00 19.98
N LYS A 780 -33.06 4.69 20.36
CA LYS A 780 -33.08 5.59 21.53
C LYS A 780 -33.10 7.10 21.27
N ASP A 781 -32.85 7.58 20.06
CA ASP A 781 -32.58 9.01 19.90
C ASP A 781 -33.63 9.79 19.09
N ARG A 782 -34.60 10.36 19.82
CA ARG A 782 -35.36 11.55 19.39
C ARG A 782 -34.95 12.82 20.13
N ASP A 783 -34.10 12.73 21.15
CA ASP A 783 -33.74 13.88 21.99
C ASP A 783 -32.24 14.18 21.94
N GLY A 784 -31.85 15.11 21.04
CA GLY A 784 -30.78 16.06 21.35
C GLY A 784 -29.34 15.75 20.94
N ARG A 785 -29.05 15.01 19.86
CA ARG A 785 -27.68 14.96 19.28
C ARG A 785 -27.47 16.04 18.21
N GLY A 786 -26.30 16.68 18.24
CA GLY A 786 -25.96 17.80 17.35
C GLY A 786 -25.56 17.37 15.94
N TYR A 787 -26.43 17.58 14.96
CA TYR A 787 -26.16 17.38 13.54
C TYR A 787 -25.23 18.45 12.96
N ARG A 788 -24.38 18.07 11.98
CA ARG A 788 -23.53 19.02 11.24
C ARG A 788 -24.19 19.33 9.91
N VAL A 789 -24.34 20.61 9.58
CA VAL A 789 -24.93 21.03 8.31
C VAL A 789 -23.84 21.38 7.30
N LEU A 790 -23.88 20.74 6.13
CA LEU A 790 -23.07 21.06 4.97
C LEU A 790 -23.92 21.81 3.94
N HIS A 791 -23.52 23.04 3.63
CA HIS A 791 -24.13 23.88 2.59
C HIS A 791 -23.35 23.83 1.25
N ASP A 792 -22.44 22.88 1.09
CA ASP A 792 -21.64 22.80 -0.14
C ASP A 792 -22.49 22.25 -1.29
N ARG A 793 -22.82 23.12 -2.25
CA ARG A 793 -23.66 22.80 -3.41
C ARG A 793 -23.04 21.72 -4.30
N GLN A 794 -21.71 21.64 -4.40
CA GLN A 794 -21.06 20.61 -5.22
C GLN A 794 -21.21 19.24 -4.57
N VAL A 795 -20.92 19.15 -3.27
CA VAL A 795 -21.10 17.92 -2.49
C VAL A 795 -22.54 17.44 -2.55
N LEU A 796 -23.51 18.36 -2.41
CA LEU A 796 -24.93 18.04 -2.51
C LEU A 796 -25.30 17.50 -3.90
N LYS A 797 -24.86 18.14 -4.99
CA LYS A 797 -25.09 17.64 -6.36
C LYS A 797 -24.48 16.27 -6.59
N THR A 798 -23.24 16.06 -6.19
CA THR A 798 -22.55 14.76 -6.36
C THR A 798 -23.24 13.65 -5.56
N LEU A 799 -23.68 13.94 -4.34
CA LEU A 799 -24.40 12.95 -3.52
C LEU A 799 -25.81 12.67 -4.05
N GLN A 800 -26.49 13.67 -4.60
CA GLN A 800 -27.77 13.49 -5.31
C GLN A 800 -27.61 12.57 -6.52
N GLU A 801 -26.57 12.79 -7.32
CA GLU A 801 -26.28 11.99 -8.51
C GLU A 801 -25.93 10.54 -8.14
N VAL A 802 -25.12 10.35 -7.10
CA VAL A 802 -24.80 9.01 -6.55
C VAL A 802 -26.07 8.32 -6.05
N SER A 803 -26.91 9.02 -5.28
CA SER A 803 -28.18 8.49 -4.78
C SER A 803 -29.13 8.09 -5.92
N LYS A 804 -29.19 8.91 -6.98
CA LYS A 804 -29.99 8.64 -8.18
C LYS A 804 -29.46 7.42 -8.94
N ASN A 805 -28.16 7.33 -9.15
CA ASN A 805 -27.52 6.18 -9.81
C ASN A 805 -27.73 4.88 -9.02
N MET A 806 -27.64 4.93 -7.69
CA MET A 806 -27.96 3.80 -6.81
C MET A 806 -29.44 3.39 -6.93
N TYR A 807 -30.37 4.35 -6.91
CA TYR A 807 -31.80 4.08 -7.12
C TYR A 807 -32.11 3.41 -8.46
N MET A 808 -31.43 3.83 -9.53
CA MET A 808 -31.60 3.23 -10.85
C MET A 808 -31.05 1.79 -10.89
N ARG A 809 -29.88 1.54 -10.28
CA ARG A 809 -29.31 0.18 -10.16
C ARG A 809 -30.20 -0.75 -9.32
N ASP A 810 -30.72 -0.28 -8.19
CA ASP A 810 -31.62 -1.07 -7.33
C ASP A 810 -32.89 -1.46 -8.09
N ARG A 811 -33.45 -0.57 -8.93
CA ARG A 811 -34.60 -0.88 -9.79
C ARG A 811 -34.30 -1.87 -10.91
N GLU A 812 -33.10 -1.86 -11.46
CA GLU A 812 -32.65 -2.84 -12.46
C GLU A 812 -32.46 -4.23 -11.83
N VAL A 813 -32.04 -4.31 -10.56
CA VAL A 813 -31.89 -5.56 -9.81
C VAL A 813 -33.23 -6.09 -9.26
N GLU A 814 -34.16 -5.22 -8.87
CA GLU A 814 -35.52 -5.59 -8.44
C GLU A 814 -36.45 -5.96 -9.61
N ASN A 815 -36.15 -5.52 -10.83
CA ASN A 815 -36.86 -5.97 -12.04
C ASN A 815 -35.95 -6.80 -12.95
N PRO A 816 -35.60 -8.04 -12.60
CA PRO A 816 -35.31 -9.01 -13.64
C PRO A 816 -36.65 -9.23 -14.34
N TYR A 817 -36.79 -8.70 -15.56
CA TYR A 817 -37.91 -8.91 -16.48
C TYR A 817 -38.72 -10.17 -16.14
N THR A 818 -39.73 -10.03 -15.28
CA THR A 818 -40.61 -11.16 -15.01
C THR A 818 -41.39 -11.32 -16.30
N ILE A 819 -41.35 -12.51 -16.90
CA ILE A 819 -42.09 -12.86 -18.13
C ILE A 819 -43.54 -12.32 -18.06
N LYS A 820 -44.12 -12.28 -16.86
CA LYS A 820 -45.42 -11.66 -16.52
C LYS A 820 -45.57 -10.18 -16.89
N SER A 821 -44.61 -9.31 -16.56
CA SER A 821 -44.65 -7.87 -16.85
C SER A 821 -44.50 -7.58 -18.34
N LEU A 822 -43.68 -8.38 -19.04
CA LEU A 822 -43.57 -8.33 -20.48
C LEU A 822 -44.86 -8.82 -21.15
N HIS A 823 -45.47 -9.90 -20.64
CA HIS A 823 -46.76 -10.43 -21.12
C HIS A 823 -47.89 -9.43 -20.93
N GLU A 824 -47.91 -8.69 -19.81
CA GLU A 824 -48.95 -7.69 -19.52
C GLU A 824 -48.81 -6.45 -20.42
N LYS A 825 -47.56 -6.03 -20.73
CA LYS A 825 -47.30 -4.97 -21.73
C LYS A 825 -47.63 -5.42 -23.15
N PHE A 826 -47.29 -6.66 -23.53
CA PHE A 826 -47.69 -7.23 -24.82
C PHE A 826 -49.20 -7.35 -24.94
N GLY A 827 -49.89 -7.81 -23.90
CA GLY A 827 -51.35 -7.89 -23.86
C GLY A 827 -52.03 -6.52 -23.95
N ARG A 828 -51.47 -5.48 -23.31
CA ARG A 828 -51.97 -4.09 -23.49
C ARG A 828 -51.74 -3.56 -24.90
N MET A 829 -50.61 -3.89 -25.51
CA MET A 829 -50.30 -3.49 -26.89
C MET A 829 -51.20 -4.20 -27.91
N GLU A 830 -51.48 -5.48 -27.69
CA GLU A 830 -52.41 -6.29 -28.49
C GLU A 830 -53.86 -5.78 -28.35
N ALA A 831 -54.28 -5.42 -27.13
CA ALA A 831 -55.59 -4.79 -26.89
C ALA A 831 -55.72 -3.45 -27.62
N LEU A 832 -54.67 -2.61 -27.61
CA LEU A 832 -54.65 -1.33 -28.34
C LEU A 832 -54.67 -1.54 -29.86
N MET A 833 -53.96 -2.55 -30.39
CA MET A 833 -54.01 -2.89 -31.81
C MET A 833 -55.39 -3.42 -32.24
N LEU A 834 -56.04 -4.25 -31.43
CA LEU A 834 -57.42 -4.70 -31.64
C LEU A 834 -58.42 -3.54 -31.61
N GLN A 835 -58.20 -2.56 -30.73
CA GLN A 835 -59.02 -1.37 -30.66
C GLN A 835 -58.84 -0.49 -31.92
N GLY A 836 -57.59 -0.32 -32.38
CA GLY A 836 -57.27 0.35 -33.65
C GLY A 836 -57.88 -0.35 -34.87
N MET A 837 -57.84 -1.69 -34.92
CA MET A 837 -58.48 -2.47 -35.99
C MET A 837 -60.00 -2.37 -35.96
N LYS A 838 -60.63 -2.33 -34.77
CA LYS A 838 -62.08 -2.10 -34.65
C LYS A 838 -62.48 -0.70 -35.14
N ILE A 839 -61.67 0.31 -34.86
CA ILE A 839 -61.89 1.68 -35.35
C ILE A 839 -61.74 1.71 -36.88
N SER A 840 -60.70 1.08 -37.42
CA SER A 840 -60.47 0.94 -38.87
C SER A 840 -61.64 0.23 -39.60
N LYS A 841 -62.14 -0.89 -39.06
CA LYS A 841 -63.31 -1.58 -39.63
C LYS A 841 -64.60 -0.75 -39.55
N ARG A 842 -64.76 0.06 -38.51
CA ARG A 842 -65.89 1.01 -38.41
C ARG A 842 -65.79 2.10 -39.48
N THR A 843 -64.60 2.65 -39.70
CA THR A 843 -64.38 3.62 -40.76
C THR A 843 -64.54 3.03 -42.16
N GLU A 844 -64.18 1.75 -42.39
CA GLU A 844 -64.46 1.07 -43.66
C GLU A 844 -65.95 0.75 -43.86
N SER A 845 -66.69 0.41 -42.80
CA SER A 845 -68.14 0.20 -42.89
C SER A 845 -68.89 1.50 -43.13
N ASP A 846 -68.50 2.58 -42.47
CA ASP A 846 -69.10 3.91 -42.65
C ASP A 846 -68.79 4.45 -44.05
N ASN A 847 -67.57 4.24 -44.56
CA ASN A 847 -67.23 4.62 -45.93
C ASN A 847 -67.96 3.78 -47.00
N ARG A 848 -68.22 2.48 -46.76
CA ARG A 848 -69.05 1.67 -47.68
C ARG A 848 -70.52 2.06 -47.66
N ALA A 849 -71.07 2.49 -46.52
CA ALA A 849 -72.43 3.00 -46.41
C ALA A 849 -72.61 4.39 -47.03
N THR A 850 -71.52 5.12 -47.30
CA THR A 850 -71.54 6.42 -47.96
C THR A 850 -71.34 6.32 -49.49
N ILE A 851 -70.96 5.13 -49.99
CA ILE A 851 -70.70 4.85 -51.42
C ILE A 851 -71.85 4.03 -52.08
N LEU A 852 -72.75 3.45 -51.27
CA LEU A 852 -74.06 2.93 -51.69
C LEU A 852 -75.13 4.01 -51.48
#